data_AF-A0A9P6LMU5-F1
#
_entry.id   AF-A0A9P6LMU5-F1
#
_cell.length_a   1.000
_cell.length_b   1.000
_cell.length_c   1.000
_cell.angle_alpha   90.00
_cell.angle_beta   90.00
_cell.angle_gamma   90.00
#
_symmetry.space_group_name_H-M   'P 1'
#
loop_
_entity.id
_entity.type
_entity.pdbx_description
1 polymer ?
#
loop_
_entity_poly.entity_id
_entity_poly.type
_entity_poly.pdbx_seq_one_letter_code
_entity_poly.pdbx_strand_id
1 'polypeptide(L)'
;MSSAQFNNPPYAQTPESCGNSISEESCVYSRSTSVSEPDDSYICTKQRELFQKWRPTIHLIAPTGWLNDPCAPGYDHINDCYHIGFQWNPESAEWGNICWGAATSRDLLSWDISREPSIVPSKEEGEGGVFTGCLSPVELHPGKLTAFYTSAKILPIHHTLPYTHGSEGLHLATSSNSGKTWTRYEANPVLPGPPSDLKVTGWRDPFVSVWPSLARTLGDPDNTLYGIVSGGLLGQGPTPFIYRLDEGDITNWEFLSPLVSLPPNHSPSPSWPTDNGVNWEVTNFLSLEDPDDTRTHDFLIMGVEGRLPQEWNKGRSAFSVDHGQLWMCGKLQADDGKPTMDYTYGGCLDHGSYYAGNSFWDPKTQQQIIIGWIIEEDLPVELRKHQGWAGLLSLPRALKLQRLRGVSRALVTPLEQIPSILLRQDGIRGNEPTYEVTTLCAVPDDRLSRLRGVWWWTLRVSPVKCRNIGDEMKLGKDRNGPQALLAAALGAVMLDPVAAVSCSPYTPFEPIDPQNWANPDNMTWDDWVKPPGTDWSNPARKGSSRNFNIALVVVDYPDRNFTISQPAHSTIFNNPQPAAADIPREKVPNFYRDLLNTPNELNQGHTLHEYWMEDSAGRFGVDLTSFGAYQLPRNGYQYGVSDDMNPGACPIGETCDLDIRTDALSAWRNDVGNATADAFELVFILSAGQDESSTWQEFGEMKFDGPDDVPDEFGPPKTDNTSLPNWAATRYVPWTSWAAASTLWPNAGGGSSTQGESSGMAVYAHELSHLLDIGDNYNNPYGTPLRRAYTGIWSMMSRGSFNGPGGPHTRWQIPAVQGASMGSLHTLRDKFQLGLIERSDILWLSREALATSGVAVAQLTARSVDPGDGLMGIRIMMDADRSPACDINTEPLCDGGSWDNYDIEVVDRMGSDSFTPDSGVLISKSKNVDRQPFQWVIDAHPEDIELVDFYRPNGSVAMITMGDYRQLADALFHAGTNSGSEFEFIDEANDLHFYIIDRHRNDDGILSYTVAVRSIGGEGGASLHDVSLEDGLVTDLKQNAPTGQGVTCSFQLTNRGSYVAIDPNEAQHPEDVSAFLESDVYRLSAEVDGAGWRIEVPNALLTAKFGEVKTARVSVGASAEAADSAVVTLKVTSESDPSVVASAQCNVVKS
;
A
#
# COMPACT_ATOMS: atom_id res chain seq x y z
N MET A 1 -44.94 -25.35 -6.97
CA MET A 1 -45.59 -25.09 -8.28
C MET A 1 -45.31 -23.64 -8.66
N SER A 2 -45.01 -23.39 -9.94
CA SER A 2 -44.40 -22.20 -10.60
C SER A 2 -42.97 -21.87 -10.13
N SER A 3 -41.88 -22.36 -10.73
CA SER A 3 -41.28 -22.10 -12.07
C SER A 3 -40.83 -20.65 -12.29
N ALA A 4 -39.55 -20.37 -12.01
CA ALA A 4 -38.81 -19.26 -12.60
C ALA A 4 -37.65 -19.86 -13.41
N GLN A 5 -37.69 -19.63 -14.72
CA GLN A 5 -36.70 -20.04 -15.70
C GLN A 5 -35.47 -19.12 -15.60
N PHE A 6 -34.28 -19.69 -15.45
CA PHE A 6 -33.04 -19.01 -15.84
C PHE A 6 -32.64 -19.53 -17.23
N ASN A 7 -32.47 -18.59 -18.16
CA ASN A 7 -32.07 -18.84 -19.54
C ASN A 7 -30.58 -19.25 -19.58
N ASN A 8 -30.29 -20.49 -19.96
CA ASN A 8 -28.94 -20.90 -20.38
C ASN A 8 -28.69 -20.45 -21.83
N PRO A 9 -27.53 -19.86 -22.16
CA PRO A 9 -27.07 -19.76 -23.54
C PRO A 9 -26.55 -21.12 -24.04
N PRO A 10 -26.66 -21.42 -25.35
CA PRO A 10 -26.34 -22.74 -25.89
C PRO A 10 -24.86 -22.84 -26.29
N TYR A 11 -24.05 -23.58 -25.53
CA TYR A 11 -22.70 -23.99 -25.98
C TYR A 11 -22.73 -25.45 -26.42
N ALA A 12 -22.92 -25.63 -27.72
CA ALA A 12 -22.55 -26.85 -28.44
C ALA A 12 -21.86 -26.41 -29.73
N GLN A 13 -20.55 -26.20 -29.67
CA GLN A 13 -19.69 -26.22 -30.85
C GLN A 13 -18.58 -27.26 -30.64
N THR A 14 -18.33 -27.99 -31.70
CA THR A 14 -17.46 -29.17 -31.83
C THR A 14 -15.97 -28.84 -31.64
N PRO A 15 -15.13 -29.80 -31.22
CA PRO A 15 -13.73 -29.54 -30.86
C PRO A 15 -12.83 -29.34 -32.09
N GLU A 16 -12.57 -28.09 -32.46
CA GLU A 16 -11.39 -27.72 -33.24
C GLU A 16 -10.15 -27.66 -32.32
N SER A 17 -8.99 -27.93 -32.89
CA SER A 17 -7.75 -28.34 -32.21
C SER A 17 -7.01 -27.19 -31.52
N CYS A 18 -6.59 -27.39 -30.26
CA CYS A 18 -5.50 -26.64 -29.61
C CYS A 18 -4.19 -26.89 -30.37
N GLY A 19 -3.89 -26.09 -31.37
CA GLY A 19 -2.72 -26.28 -32.20
C GLY A 19 -2.67 -25.31 -33.36
N ASN A 20 -2.38 -24.05 -33.07
CA ASN A 20 -1.79 -23.13 -34.03
C ASN A 20 -0.95 -22.11 -33.26
N SER A 21 0.33 -22.06 -33.57
CA SER A 21 1.30 -21.09 -33.04
C SER A 21 0.86 -19.66 -33.34
N ILE A 22 0.77 -18.81 -32.32
CA ILE A 22 0.45 -17.38 -32.47
C ILE A 22 1.69 -16.57 -32.07
N SER A 23 2.25 -15.82 -33.03
CA SER A 23 3.29 -14.83 -32.79
C SER A 23 2.67 -13.54 -32.23
N GLU A 24 3.45 -12.74 -31.49
CA GLU A 24 3.08 -11.42 -30.93
C GLU A 24 2.64 -10.35 -31.96
N GLU A 25 2.36 -10.73 -33.22
CA GLU A 25 2.07 -9.83 -34.34
C GLU A 25 0.71 -10.05 -35.04
N SER A 26 -0.20 -10.92 -34.56
CA SER A 26 -1.50 -11.11 -35.24
C SER A 26 -2.70 -10.66 -34.40
N CYS A 27 -3.24 -9.49 -34.76
CA CYS A 27 -4.60 -9.09 -34.43
C CYS A 27 -5.59 -10.03 -35.14
N VAL A 28 -6.31 -10.88 -34.37
CA VAL A 28 -7.26 -11.86 -34.91
C VAL A 28 -8.69 -11.33 -34.74
N TYR A 29 -9.26 -10.78 -35.82
CA TYR A 29 -10.70 -10.86 -36.09
C TYR A 29 -10.89 -11.33 -37.53
N SER A 30 -11.42 -12.53 -37.71
CA SER A 30 -11.80 -13.05 -39.02
C SER A 30 -13.10 -12.40 -39.50
N ARG A 31 -13.05 -11.87 -40.74
CA ARG A 31 -14.11 -11.18 -41.51
C ARG A 31 -15.54 -11.74 -41.38
N SER A 32 -16.52 -10.83 -41.21
CA SER A 32 -17.68 -10.73 -42.13
C SER A 32 -18.45 -9.40 -42.07
N THR A 33 -18.31 -8.62 -43.15
CA THR A 33 -19.29 -7.73 -43.82
C THR A 33 -19.96 -6.55 -43.11
N SER A 34 -19.44 -5.37 -43.47
CA SER A 34 -20.15 -4.15 -43.93
C SER A 34 -20.91 -3.30 -42.92
N VAL A 35 -20.19 -2.47 -42.16
CA VAL A 35 -20.49 -1.04 -41.90
C VAL A 35 -19.13 -0.33 -41.75
N SER A 36 -19.04 0.98 -41.99
CA SER A 36 -17.82 1.79 -41.86
C SER A 36 -17.12 1.60 -40.51
N GLU A 37 -16.06 0.78 -40.48
CA GLU A 37 -15.26 0.46 -39.28
C GLU A 37 -14.07 1.42 -39.11
N PRO A 38 -13.63 1.68 -37.86
CA PRO A 38 -12.42 2.43 -37.56
C PRO A 38 -11.16 1.69 -38.06
N ASP A 39 -10.09 2.44 -38.32
CA ASP A 39 -8.80 1.97 -38.86
C ASP A 39 -8.25 0.75 -38.07
N ASP A 40 -7.85 -0.31 -38.78
CA ASP A 40 -7.37 -1.57 -38.19
C ASP A 40 -6.18 -1.34 -37.22
N SER A 41 -5.41 -0.26 -37.43
CA SER A 41 -4.33 0.13 -36.52
C SER A 41 -4.82 0.68 -35.18
N TYR A 42 -5.97 1.36 -35.15
CA TYR A 42 -6.58 1.88 -33.93
C TYR A 42 -7.14 0.75 -33.06
N ILE A 43 -7.80 -0.23 -33.68
CA ILE A 43 -8.30 -1.43 -32.99
C ILE A 43 -7.13 -2.23 -32.41
N CYS A 44 -6.07 -2.43 -33.18
CA CYS A 44 -4.91 -3.19 -32.72
C CYS A 44 -4.13 -2.47 -31.61
N THR A 45 -4.06 -1.13 -31.64
CA THR A 45 -3.47 -0.32 -30.56
C THR A 45 -4.29 -0.41 -29.28
N LYS A 46 -5.62 -0.27 -29.39
CA LYS A 46 -6.54 -0.30 -28.25
C LYS A 46 -6.62 -1.69 -27.61
N GLN A 47 -6.58 -2.76 -28.40
CA GLN A 47 -6.52 -4.12 -27.87
C GLN A 47 -5.19 -4.41 -27.18
N ARG A 48 -4.07 -3.91 -27.72
CA ARG A 48 -2.75 -4.02 -27.07
C ARG A 48 -2.68 -3.20 -25.78
N GLU A 49 -3.30 -2.03 -25.76
CA GLU A 49 -3.42 -1.19 -24.57
C GLU A 49 -4.22 -1.91 -23.48
N LEU A 50 -5.41 -2.43 -23.78
CA LEU A 50 -6.22 -3.18 -22.83
C LEU A 50 -5.54 -4.46 -22.34
N PHE A 51 -4.79 -5.14 -23.21
CA PHE A 51 -4.02 -6.31 -22.85
C PHE A 51 -2.93 -6.01 -21.82
N GLN A 52 -2.29 -4.84 -21.88
CA GLN A 52 -1.20 -4.45 -20.98
C GLN A 52 -1.67 -3.65 -19.76
N LYS A 53 -2.81 -2.95 -19.84
CA LYS A 53 -3.29 -1.97 -18.86
C LYS A 53 -3.26 -2.44 -17.41
N TRP A 54 -3.68 -3.68 -17.16
CA TRP A 54 -3.74 -4.27 -15.82
C TRP A 54 -2.89 -5.54 -15.70
N ARG A 55 -2.06 -5.84 -16.70
CA ARG A 55 -1.34 -7.10 -16.77
C ARG A 55 -0.09 -7.04 -15.89
N PRO A 56 -0.02 -7.84 -14.81
CA PRO A 56 1.10 -7.75 -13.88
C PRO A 56 2.36 -8.35 -14.47
N THR A 57 3.52 -7.86 -14.01
CA THR A 57 4.84 -8.25 -14.51
C THR A 57 5.61 -9.19 -13.57
N ILE A 58 5.20 -9.29 -12.30
CA ILE A 58 5.89 -10.10 -11.27
C ILE A 58 5.22 -11.44 -10.99
N HIS A 59 4.00 -11.65 -11.51
CA HIS A 59 3.26 -12.90 -11.39
C HIS A 59 3.48 -13.79 -12.62
N LEU A 60 3.45 -15.10 -12.42
CA LEU A 60 3.36 -16.02 -13.55
C LEU A 60 1.95 -15.93 -14.14
N ILE A 61 1.89 -15.61 -15.43
CA ILE A 61 0.65 -15.44 -16.18
C ILE A 61 0.77 -16.14 -17.54
N ALA A 62 -0.31 -16.75 -18.03
CA ALA A 62 -0.32 -17.39 -19.35
C ALA A 62 -0.08 -16.33 -20.45
N PRO A 63 0.55 -16.69 -21.59
CA PRO A 63 0.81 -15.75 -22.68
C PRO A 63 -0.41 -14.95 -23.13
N THR A 64 -1.58 -15.59 -23.20
CA THR A 64 -2.90 -15.02 -23.51
C THR A 64 -3.99 -15.89 -22.89
N GLY A 65 -5.24 -15.44 -22.92
CA GLY A 65 -6.39 -16.26 -22.55
C GLY A 65 -6.47 -16.58 -21.05
N TRP A 66 -7.17 -17.65 -20.71
CA TRP A 66 -7.54 -18.00 -19.33
C TRP A 66 -6.49 -18.89 -18.67
N LEU A 67 -6.03 -18.51 -17.47
CA LEU A 67 -5.19 -19.31 -16.59
C LEU A 67 -5.94 -19.55 -15.27
N ASN A 68 -5.90 -20.79 -14.77
CA ASN A 68 -6.28 -21.10 -13.39
C ASN A 68 -5.24 -21.99 -12.70
N ASP A 69 -5.65 -23.14 -12.18
CA ASP A 69 -4.92 -23.95 -11.21
C ASP A 69 -3.45 -24.21 -11.59
N PRO A 70 -2.50 -24.03 -10.64
CA PRO A 70 -1.14 -24.53 -10.79
C PRO A 70 -1.14 -26.06 -10.82
N CYS A 71 -0.45 -26.63 -11.80
CA CYS A 71 -0.43 -28.05 -12.11
C CYS A 71 0.99 -28.60 -12.01
N ALA A 72 1.19 -29.67 -11.24
CA ALA A 72 2.49 -30.32 -11.04
C ALA A 72 3.66 -29.35 -10.75
N PRO A 73 3.51 -28.40 -9.80
CA PRO A 73 4.63 -27.60 -9.35
C PRO A 73 5.69 -28.51 -8.71
N GLY A 74 6.96 -28.23 -8.94
CA GLY A 74 8.03 -29.04 -8.36
C GLY A 74 9.42 -28.63 -8.81
N TYR A 75 10.43 -29.33 -8.28
CA TYR A 75 11.82 -29.15 -8.66
C TYR A 75 12.31 -30.32 -9.50
N ASP A 76 12.80 -30.03 -10.69
CA ASP A 76 13.48 -30.96 -11.58
C ASP A 76 14.97 -30.99 -11.23
N HIS A 77 15.36 -31.99 -10.43
CA HIS A 77 16.74 -32.20 -10.03
C HIS A 77 17.66 -32.61 -11.18
N ILE A 78 17.11 -33.13 -12.28
CA ILE A 78 17.88 -33.58 -13.45
C ILE A 78 18.39 -32.36 -14.22
N ASN A 79 17.54 -31.35 -14.37
CA ASN A 79 17.86 -30.13 -15.13
C ASN A 79 18.17 -28.91 -14.24
N ASP A 80 18.12 -29.08 -12.92
CA ASP A 80 18.34 -28.06 -11.88
C ASP A 80 17.43 -26.82 -12.02
N CYS A 81 16.15 -27.05 -12.27
CA CYS A 81 15.17 -25.98 -12.41
C CYS A 81 13.85 -26.33 -11.73
N TYR A 82 13.08 -25.33 -11.35
CA TYR A 82 11.69 -25.47 -10.97
C TYR A 82 10.83 -25.59 -12.22
N HIS A 83 9.80 -26.43 -12.14
CA HIS A 83 8.76 -26.59 -13.13
C HIS A 83 7.41 -26.23 -12.49
N ILE A 84 6.56 -25.55 -13.26
CA ILE A 84 5.14 -25.40 -12.93
C ILE A 84 4.33 -25.49 -14.22
N GLY A 85 3.35 -26.37 -14.24
CA GLY A 85 2.25 -26.32 -15.21
C GLY A 85 1.12 -25.44 -14.69
N PHE A 86 0.18 -25.11 -15.54
CA PHE A 86 -1.05 -24.41 -15.14
C PHE A 86 -2.18 -24.77 -16.09
N GLN A 87 -3.42 -24.84 -15.59
CA GLN A 87 -4.57 -24.97 -16.48
C GLN A 87 -4.67 -23.72 -17.37
N TRP A 88 -4.78 -23.94 -18.68
CA TRP A 88 -4.72 -22.88 -19.68
C TRP A 88 -5.78 -23.09 -20.77
N ASN A 89 -6.46 -22.02 -21.16
CA ASN A 89 -7.18 -21.92 -22.42
C ASN A 89 -6.54 -20.81 -23.27
N PRO A 90 -5.74 -21.13 -24.30
CA PRO A 90 -5.10 -20.13 -25.15
C PRO A 90 -6.10 -19.35 -26.02
N GLU A 91 -7.30 -19.90 -26.26
CA GLU A 91 -8.27 -19.38 -27.24
C GLU A 91 -9.25 -18.37 -26.65
N SER A 92 -9.40 -18.31 -25.33
CA SER A 92 -10.36 -17.43 -24.67
C SER A 92 -9.90 -17.05 -23.27
N ALA A 93 -10.28 -15.84 -22.83
CA ALA A 93 -10.18 -15.40 -21.43
C ALA A 93 -11.33 -15.92 -20.55
N GLU A 94 -11.92 -17.05 -20.95
CA GLU A 94 -12.91 -17.81 -20.19
C GLU A 94 -12.49 -19.28 -20.10
N TRP A 95 -12.90 -19.94 -19.01
CA TRP A 95 -12.68 -21.35 -18.80
C TRP A 95 -13.33 -22.20 -19.91
N GLY A 96 -12.61 -23.19 -20.41
CA GLY A 96 -13.06 -24.12 -21.46
C GLY A 96 -11.87 -24.72 -22.21
N ASN A 97 -12.04 -25.89 -22.83
CA ASN A 97 -10.97 -26.59 -23.58
C ASN A 97 -9.63 -26.67 -22.83
N ILE A 98 -9.68 -26.88 -21.51
CA ILE A 98 -8.51 -26.73 -20.65
C ILE A 98 -7.40 -27.71 -21.05
N CYS A 99 -6.23 -27.13 -21.27
CA CYS A 99 -4.96 -27.81 -21.45
C CYS A 99 -4.01 -27.43 -20.30
N TRP A 100 -2.82 -28.02 -20.25
CA TRP A 100 -1.74 -27.52 -19.40
C TRP A 100 -0.83 -26.60 -20.19
N GLY A 101 -0.58 -25.40 -19.68
CA GLY A 101 0.63 -24.63 -19.97
C GLY A 101 1.83 -25.18 -19.21
N ALA A 102 3.02 -24.61 -19.45
CA ALA A 102 4.23 -24.95 -18.70
C ALA A 102 5.14 -23.74 -18.58
N ALA A 103 5.80 -23.62 -17.42
CA ALA A 103 6.86 -22.66 -17.19
C ALA A 103 7.98 -23.30 -16.39
N THR A 104 9.20 -22.80 -16.59
CA THR A 104 10.38 -23.24 -15.83
C THR A 104 11.10 -22.05 -15.22
N SER A 105 11.71 -22.23 -14.06
CA SER A 105 12.45 -21.17 -13.37
C SER A 105 13.70 -21.71 -12.70
N ARG A 106 14.73 -20.87 -12.51
CA ARG A 106 15.90 -21.21 -11.68
C ARG A 106 15.73 -20.75 -10.23
N ASP A 107 14.78 -19.86 -9.96
CA ASP A 107 14.66 -19.13 -8.70
C ASP A 107 13.24 -18.98 -8.17
N LEU A 108 12.22 -19.56 -8.81
CA LEU A 108 10.78 -19.38 -8.55
C LEU A 108 10.23 -17.96 -8.76
N LEU A 109 11.05 -17.04 -9.27
CA LEU A 109 10.67 -15.64 -9.49
C LEU A 109 10.61 -15.34 -10.98
N SER A 110 11.68 -15.67 -11.69
CA SER A 110 11.85 -15.44 -13.12
C SER A 110 11.45 -16.70 -13.86
N TRP A 111 10.37 -16.64 -14.64
CA TRP A 111 9.79 -17.80 -15.33
C TRP A 111 9.97 -17.71 -16.84
N ASP A 112 10.53 -18.77 -17.43
CA ASP A 112 10.48 -19.05 -18.87
C ASP A 112 9.15 -19.75 -19.16
N ILE A 113 8.16 -18.98 -19.64
CA ILE A 113 6.79 -19.43 -19.89
C ILE A 113 6.67 -19.94 -21.34
N SER A 114 6.20 -21.17 -21.51
CA SER A 114 5.94 -21.76 -22.82
C SER A 114 4.81 -21.03 -23.55
N ARG A 115 4.99 -20.81 -24.85
CA ARG A 115 3.95 -20.26 -25.74
C ARG A 115 3.03 -21.34 -26.33
N GLU A 116 3.33 -22.60 -26.07
CA GLU A 116 2.57 -23.75 -26.56
C GLU A 116 2.11 -24.61 -25.36
N PRO A 117 0.92 -25.22 -25.42
CA PRO A 117 0.46 -26.17 -24.42
C PRO A 117 1.42 -27.35 -24.26
N SER A 118 1.63 -27.79 -23.01
CA SER A 118 2.47 -28.94 -22.65
C SER A 118 1.69 -30.26 -22.68
N ILE A 119 0.39 -30.22 -22.35
CA ILE A 119 -0.57 -31.34 -22.48
C ILE A 119 -1.91 -30.79 -22.98
N VAL A 120 -2.38 -31.24 -24.14
CA VAL A 120 -3.70 -30.88 -24.71
C VAL A 120 -4.68 -32.04 -24.59
N PRO A 121 -6.00 -31.82 -24.45
CA PRO A 121 -6.98 -32.91 -24.42
C PRO A 121 -6.84 -33.90 -25.60
N SER A 122 -6.76 -35.20 -25.29
CA SER A 122 -6.67 -36.26 -26.29
C SER A 122 -8.03 -36.63 -26.86
N LYS A 123 -8.21 -36.40 -28.17
CA LYS A 123 -9.39 -36.88 -28.91
C LYS A 123 -9.49 -38.41 -28.93
N GLU A 124 -8.37 -39.11 -28.94
CA GLU A 124 -8.33 -40.58 -28.96
C GLU A 124 -8.80 -41.18 -27.62
N GLU A 125 -8.45 -40.53 -26.51
CA GLU A 125 -8.84 -40.96 -25.15
C GLU A 125 -10.20 -40.39 -24.71
N GLY A 126 -10.82 -39.53 -25.53
CA GLY A 126 -12.09 -38.89 -25.29
C GLY A 126 -12.05 -37.80 -24.21
N GLU A 127 -10.90 -37.14 -24.04
CA GLU A 127 -10.74 -36.07 -23.04
C GLU A 127 -11.47 -34.79 -23.49
N GLY A 128 -12.28 -34.23 -22.60
CA GLY A 128 -12.86 -32.89 -22.71
C GLY A 128 -12.02 -31.80 -22.03
N GLY A 129 -11.08 -32.18 -21.15
CA GLY A 129 -10.15 -31.26 -20.47
C GLY A 129 -9.04 -32.01 -19.72
N VAL A 130 -7.89 -31.35 -19.55
CA VAL A 130 -6.76 -31.82 -18.75
C VAL A 130 -6.71 -31.00 -17.45
N PHE A 131 -7.25 -31.56 -16.37
CA PHE A 131 -7.42 -30.87 -15.09
C PHE A 131 -6.16 -30.98 -14.21
N THR A 132 -6.22 -30.42 -13.00
CA THR A 132 -5.09 -30.28 -12.07
C THR A 132 -4.47 -31.61 -11.68
N GLY A 133 -3.22 -31.53 -11.24
CA GLY A 133 -2.39 -32.66 -10.91
C GLY A 133 -1.14 -32.26 -10.13
N CYS A 134 -0.32 -33.25 -9.81
CA CYS A 134 0.93 -33.09 -9.06
C CYS A 134 2.12 -33.69 -9.81
N LEU A 135 3.32 -33.27 -9.40
CA LEU A 135 4.56 -33.90 -9.81
C LEU A 135 4.88 -35.04 -8.84
N SER A 136 5.43 -36.15 -9.35
CA SER A 136 5.94 -37.22 -8.50
C SER A 136 7.05 -36.68 -7.58
N PRO A 137 7.03 -37.00 -6.27
CA PRO A 137 8.07 -36.60 -5.32
C PRO A 137 9.39 -37.36 -5.52
N VAL A 138 9.35 -38.46 -6.28
CA VAL A 138 10.47 -39.37 -6.52
C VAL A 138 10.62 -39.65 -8.01
N GLU A 139 11.84 -40.03 -8.40
CA GLU A 139 12.16 -40.39 -9.78
C GLU A 139 11.69 -41.83 -10.08
N LEU A 140 10.49 -41.94 -10.65
CA LEU A 140 9.89 -43.22 -11.03
C LEU A 140 10.41 -43.77 -12.37
N HIS A 141 10.94 -42.88 -13.21
CA HIS A 141 11.51 -43.22 -14.49
C HIS A 141 12.87 -42.52 -14.64
N PRO A 142 13.96 -43.28 -14.83
CA PRO A 142 15.29 -42.69 -14.92
C PRO A 142 15.38 -41.56 -15.95
N GLY A 143 15.85 -40.39 -15.50
CA GLY A 143 16.02 -39.18 -16.30
C GLY A 143 14.71 -38.52 -16.72
N LYS A 144 13.57 -38.83 -16.09
CA LYS A 144 12.27 -38.27 -16.45
C LYS A 144 11.46 -37.82 -15.24
N LEU A 145 10.80 -36.68 -15.40
CA LEU A 145 9.70 -36.26 -14.54
C LEU A 145 8.47 -37.11 -14.81
N THR A 146 7.65 -37.34 -13.77
CA THR A 146 6.35 -38.02 -13.88
C THR A 146 5.29 -37.14 -13.24
N ALA A 147 4.22 -36.84 -13.96
CA ALA A 147 3.06 -36.10 -13.46
C ALA A 147 1.85 -37.02 -13.37
N PHE A 148 1.05 -36.81 -12.33
CA PHE A 148 -0.28 -37.39 -12.16
C PHE A 148 -1.29 -36.29 -12.38
N TYR A 149 -2.32 -36.52 -13.18
CA TYR A 149 -3.31 -35.50 -13.51
C TYR A 149 -4.71 -36.08 -13.70
N THR A 150 -5.71 -35.21 -13.61
CA THR A 150 -7.09 -35.60 -13.87
C THR A 150 -7.44 -35.43 -15.35
N SER A 151 -7.85 -36.52 -15.99
CA SER A 151 -8.46 -36.52 -17.31
C SER A 151 -9.97 -36.35 -17.17
N ALA A 152 -10.49 -35.19 -17.55
CA ALA A 152 -11.92 -34.91 -17.54
C ALA A 152 -12.55 -35.31 -18.87
N LYS A 153 -13.51 -36.24 -18.85
CA LYS A 153 -14.12 -36.83 -20.06
C LYS A 153 -15.57 -36.43 -20.28
N ILE A 154 -16.35 -36.31 -19.21
CA ILE A 154 -17.79 -36.04 -19.28
C ILE A 154 -18.08 -34.75 -18.52
N LEU A 155 -18.29 -33.66 -19.25
CA LEU A 155 -18.60 -32.32 -18.72
C LEU A 155 -20.09 -31.97 -18.90
N PRO A 156 -20.67 -31.08 -18.06
CA PRO A 156 -20.06 -30.41 -16.92
C PRO A 156 -19.96 -31.33 -15.69
N ILE A 157 -18.98 -31.05 -14.83
CA ILE A 157 -18.78 -31.72 -13.53
C ILE A 157 -18.91 -30.64 -12.46
N HIS A 158 -19.72 -30.89 -11.43
CA HIS A 158 -19.93 -29.94 -10.34
C HIS A 158 -20.54 -30.65 -9.13
N HIS A 159 -20.21 -30.22 -7.91
CA HIS A 159 -20.66 -30.87 -6.67
C HIS A 159 -22.19 -30.87 -6.48
N THR A 160 -22.92 -29.99 -7.19
CA THR A 160 -24.39 -29.90 -7.18
C THR A 160 -25.06 -30.83 -8.19
N LEU A 161 -24.30 -31.46 -9.08
CA LEU A 161 -24.79 -32.38 -10.10
C LEU A 161 -24.58 -33.84 -9.68
N PRO A 162 -25.42 -34.78 -10.14
CA PRO A 162 -25.13 -36.20 -9.98
C PRO A 162 -23.79 -36.57 -10.62
N TYR A 163 -22.88 -37.13 -9.83
CA TYR A 163 -21.61 -37.60 -10.34
C TYR A 163 -21.78 -38.73 -11.35
N THR A 164 -21.13 -38.60 -12.51
CA THR A 164 -21.13 -39.63 -13.55
C THR A 164 -19.82 -40.40 -13.47
N HIS A 165 -19.86 -41.67 -13.07
CA HIS A 165 -18.65 -42.50 -13.00
C HIS A 165 -17.91 -42.52 -14.35
N GLY A 166 -16.61 -42.29 -14.33
CA GLY A 166 -15.79 -42.12 -15.53
C GLY A 166 -15.67 -40.69 -16.05
N SER A 167 -16.34 -39.70 -15.41
CA SER A 167 -16.19 -38.29 -15.79
C SER A 167 -14.82 -37.73 -15.48
N GLU A 168 -14.22 -38.16 -14.37
CA GLU A 168 -12.88 -37.77 -13.90
C GLU A 168 -12.05 -39.04 -13.70
N GLY A 169 -10.96 -39.18 -14.46
CA GLY A 169 -10.02 -40.30 -14.35
C GLY A 169 -8.61 -39.83 -14.01
N LEU A 170 -7.82 -40.67 -13.35
CA LEU A 170 -6.42 -40.39 -13.03
C LEU A 170 -5.53 -40.92 -14.15
N HIS A 171 -4.73 -40.02 -14.73
CA HIS A 171 -3.78 -40.30 -15.80
C HIS A 171 -2.36 -39.93 -15.38
N LEU A 172 -1.38 -40.54 -16.03
CA LEU A 172 0.05 -40.27 -15.85
C LEU A 172 0.66 -39.76 -17.15
N ALA A 173 1.69 -38.94 -17.02
CA ALA A 173 2.55 -38.58 -18.14
C ALA A 173 4.00 -38.42 -17.69
N THR A 174 4.94 -38.61 -18.62
CA THR A 174 6.38 -38.46 -18.35
C THR A 174 7.00 -37.37 -19.21
N SER A 175 7.96 -36.64 -18.68
CA SER A 175 8.68 -35.59 -19.40
C SER A 175 10.19 -35.75 -19.26
N SER A 176 10.92 -35.52 -20.35
CA SER A 176 12.38 -35.51 -20.38
C SER A 176 12.96 -34.12 -20.66
N ASN A 177 12.14 -33.07 -20.59
CA ASN A 177 12.51 -31.69 -20.92
C ASN A 177 11.90 -30.70 -19.92
N SER A 178 11.93 -31.05 -18.63
CA SER A 178 11.46 -30.21 -17.53
C SER A 178 10.00 -29.79 -17.67
N GLY A 179 9.14 -30.71 -18.14
CA GLY A 179 7.69 -30.50 -18.25
C GLY A 179 7.25 -29.59 -19.40
N LYS A 180 8.18 -29.17 -20.29
CA LYS A 180 7.81 -28.42 -21.51
C LYS A 180 6.90 -29.24 -22.43
N THR A 181 7.14 -30.55 -22.54
CA THR A 181 6.21 -31.49 -23.17
C THR A 181 6.10 -32.78 -22.36
N TRP A 182 4.94 -33.43 -22.46
CA TRP A 182 4.67 -34.68 -21.76
C TRP A 182 4.26 -35.80 -22.72
N THR A 183 4.78 -37.00 -22.44
CA THR A 183 4.39 -38.25 -23.10
C THR A 183 3.41 -38.97 -22.19
N ARG A 184 2.17 -39.14 -22.64
CA ARG A 184 1.15 -39.91 -21.91
C ARG A 184 1.63 -41.33 -21.65
N TYR A 185 1.28 -41.84 -20.48
CA TYR A 185 1.59 -43.21 -20.11
C TYR A 185 0.69 -44.19 -20.86
N GLU A 186 1.25 -45.30 -21.34
CA GLU A 186 0.52 -46.28 -22.17
C GLU A 186 -0.64 -46.93 -21.39
N ALA A 187 -0.51 -47.07 -20.07
CA ALA A 187 -1.53 -47.68 -19.21
C ALA A 187 -2.65 -46.70 -18.78
N ASN A 188 -2.75 -45.51 -19.36
CA ASN A 188 -3.81 -44.56 -19.02
C ASN A 188 -5.21 -45.05 -19.49
N PRO A 189 -6.29 -44.77 -18.73
CA PRO A 189 -6.30 -44.23 -17.37
C PRO A 189 -5.74 -45.24 -16.35
N VAL A 190 -4.97 -44.76 -15.39
CA VAL A 190 -4.51 -45.57 -14.25
C VAL A 190 -5.66 -45.90 -13.30
N LEU A 191 -6.50 -44.90 -13.00
CA LEU A 191 -7.78 -45.11 -12.35
C LEU A 191 -8.89 -44.47 -13.20
N PRO A 192 -9.90 -45.24 -13.65
CA PRO A 192 -10.95 -44.70 -14.49
C PRO A 192 -11.98 -43.87 -13.71
N GLY A 193 -11.93 -43.83 -12.38
CA GLY A 193 -12.84 -43.09 -11.52
C GLY A 193 -12.79 -43.58 -10.07
N PRO A 194 -13.65 -43.05 -9.17
CA PRO A 194 -13.70 -43.47 -7.77
C PRO A 194 -14.08 -44.95 -7.61
N PRO A 195 -13.80 -45.56 -6.45
CA PRO A 195 -14.37 -46.84 -6.06
C PRO A 195 -15.89 -46.85 -6.26
N SER A 196 -16.41 -47.90 -6.92
CA SER A 196 -17.78 -47.93 -7.43
C SER A 196 -18.88 -47.90 -6.36
N ASP A 197 -18.54 -48.22 -5.12
CA ASP A 197 -19.42 -48.19 -3.94
C ASP A 197 -19.51 -46.81 -3.29
N LEU A 198 -18.61 -45.88 -3.65
CA LEU A 198 -18.62 -44.51 -3.13
C LEU A 198 -19.49 -43.60 -3.99
N LYS A 199 -20.33 -42.80 -3.32
CA LYS A 199 -21.12 -41.74 -3.95
C LYS A 199 -20.43 -40.42 -3.72
N VAL A 200 -19.62 -40.00 -4.68
CA VAL A 200 -18.79 -38.80 -4.57
C VAL A 200 -19.51 -37.56 -5.12
N THR A 201 -19.08 -36.37 -4.69
CA THR A 201 -19.47 -35.06 -5.26
C THR A 201 -18.47 -34.58 -6.32
N GLY A 202 -17.22 -35.03 -6.21
CA GLY A 202 -16.11 -34.81 -7.14
C GLY A 202 -15.00 -35.80 -6.83
N TRP A 203 -14.12 -36.04 -7.80
CA TRP A 203 -13.00 -36.98 -7.69
C TRP A 203 -11.86 -36.57 -8.64
N ARG A 204 -11.07 -35.58 -8.23
CA ARG A 204 -10.04 -34.94 -9.08
C ARG A 204 -8.81 -34.48 -8.29
N ASP A 205 -7.87 -33.88 -8.99
CA ASP A 205 -6.66 -33.22 -8.46
C ASP A 205 -5.78 -34.17 -7.63
N PRO A 206 -5.16 -35.18 -8.26
CA PRO A 206 -4.31 -36.13 -7.56
C PRO A 206 -3.09 -35.41 -6.96
N PHE A 207 -2.80 -35.70 -5.70
CA PHE A 207 -1.62 -35.21 -4.98
C PHE A 207 -0.85 -36.39 -4.37
N VAL A 208 0.35 -36.65 -4.88
CA VAL A 208 1.19 -37.79 -4.51
C VAL A 208 2.43 -37.30 -3.78
N SER A 209 2.71 -37.89 -2.62
CA SER A 209 3.94 -37.62 -1.88
C SER A 209 4.31 -38.79 -0.97
N VAL A 210 5.45 -38.66 -0.29
CA VAL A 210 5.83 -39.50 0.84
C VAL A 210 5.38 -38.81 2.12
N TRP A 211 4.58 -39.50 2.94
CA TRP A 211 4.05 -38.97 4.20
C TRP A 211 4.47 -39.85 5.38
N PRO A 212 5.63 -39.56 6.01
CA PRO A 212 6.17 -40.42 7.07
C PRO A 212 5.24 -40.53 8.30
N SER A 213 4.49 -39.47 8.64
CA SER A 213 3.52 -39.52 9.75
C SER A 213 2.40 -40.53 9.48
N LEU A 214 1.88 -40.55 8.25
CA LEU A 214 0.87 -41.52 7.81
C LEU A 214 1.44 -42.93 7.74
N ALA A 215 2.63 -43.09 7.16
CA ALA A 215 3.32 -44.38 7.11
C ALA A 215 3.48 -44.99 8.50
N ARG A 216 4.00 -44.22 9.47
CA ARG A 216 4.12 -44.66 10.86
C ARG A 216 2.78 -45.00 11.50
N THR A 217 1.73 -44.24 11.19
CA THR A 217 0.37 -44.49 11.69
C THR A 217 -0.18 -45.83 11.19
N LEU A 218 0.10 -46.18 9.94
CA LEU A 218 -0.34 -47.43 9.31
C LEU A 218 0.64 -48.60 9.53
N GLY A 219 1.83 -48.33 10.07
CA GLY A 219 2.89 -49.33 10.24
C GLY A 219 3.64 -49.67 8.94
N ASP A 220 3.57 -48.80 7.94
CA ASP A 220 4.27 -48.92 6.67
C ASP A 220 5.68 -48.30 6.74
N PRO A 221 6.59 -48.62 5.80
CA PRO A 221 7.89 -47.95 5.68
C PRO A 221 7.76 -46.43 5.47
N ASP A 222 8.64 -45.64 6.09
CA ASP A 222 8.61 -44.17 6.02
C ASP A 222 8.69 -43.60 4.58
N ASN A 223 9.24 -44.36 3.63
CA ASN A 223 9.35 -43.99 2.22
C ASN A 223 8.16 -44.44 1.35
N THR A 224 7.08 -44.93 1.95
CA THR A 224 5.88 -45.36 1.21
C THR A 224 5.24 -44.18 0.48
N LEU A 225 4.91 -44.39 -0.79
CA LEU A 225 4.18 -43.41 -1.60
C LEU A 225 2.68 -43.50 -1.32
N TYR A 226 2.09 -42.33 -1.09
CA TYR A 226 0.65 -42.16 -0.94
C TYR A 226 0.13 -41.15 -1.93
N GLY A 227 -1.15 -41.28 -2.27
CA GLY A 227 -1.86 -40.37 -3.13
C GLY A 227 -3.17 -39.94 -2.50
N ILE A 228 -3.53 -38.67 -2.68
CA ILE A 228 -4.86 -38.14 -2.40
C ILE A 228 -5.54 -37.82 -3.71
N VAL A 229 -6.84 -38.12 -3.80
CA VAL A 229 -7.74 -37.52 -4.79
C VAL A 229 -8.77 -36.67 -4.04
N SER A 230 -8.93 -35.42 -4.46
CA SER A 230 -9.79 -34.42 -3.82
C SER A 230 -11.26 -34.65 -4.15
N GLY A 231 -12.14 -34.32 -3.22
CA GLY A 231 -13.58 -34.38 -3.45
C GLY A 231 -14.41 -34.35 -2.18
N GLY A 232 -15.50 -35.11 -2.20
CA GLY A 232 -16.45 -35.21 -1.10
C GLY A 232 -17.40 -36.37 -1.29
N LEU A 233 -18.12 -36.71 -0.22
CA LEU A 233 -19.13 -37.76 -0.22
C LEU A 233 -20.52 -37.12 -0.18
N LEU A 234 -21.37 -37.52 -1.13
CA LEU A 234 -22.71 -36.96 -1.31
C LEU A 234 -23.52 -37.05 0.00
N GLY A 235 -23.87 -35.88 0.54
CA GLY A 235 -24.66 -35.74 1.78
C GLY A 235 -23.91 -36.05 3.08
N GLN A 236 -22.63 -36.42 3.00
CA GLN A 236 -21.78 -36.70 4.17
C GLN A 236 -20.75 -35.60 4.43
N GLY A 237 -20.33 -34.88 3.38
CA GLY A 237 -19.42 -33.74 3.46
C GLY A 237 -18.13 -33.95 2.67
N PRO A 238 -17.22 -32.96 2.68
CA PRO A 238 -15.99 -32.98 1.91
C PRO A 238 -14.95 -33.92 2.54
N THR A 239 -14.13 -34.56 1.71
CA THR A 239 -13.02 -35.42 2.17
C THR A 239 -12.08 -35.73 1.01
N PRO A 240 -10.76 -35.83 1.26
CA PRO A 240 -9.86 -36.46 0.31
C PRO A 240 -9.99 -37.98 0.40
N PHE A 241 -9.76 -38.65 -0.72
CA PHE A 241 -9.70 -40.10 -0.86
C PHE A 241 -8.24 -40.52 -0.90
N ILE A 242 -7.80 -41.36 0.05
CA ILE A 242 -6.39 -41.70 0.18
C ILE A 242 -6.07 -43.09 -0.36
N TYR A 243 -4.94 -43.16 -1.05
CA TYR A 243 -4.44 -44.33 -1.75
C TYR A 243 -3.01 -44.61 -1.34
N ARG A 244 -2.63 -45.88 -1.37
CA ARG A 244 -1.25 -46.35 -1.30
C ARG A 244 -0.79 -46.74 -2.69
N LEU A 245 0.41 -46.33 -3.07
CA LEU A 245 0.98 -46.63 -4.38
C LEU A 245 2.09 -47.67 -4.26
N ASP A 246 2.19 -48.54 -5.27
CA ASP A 246 3.34 -49.43 -5.42
C ASP A 246 4.46 -48.71 -6.18
N GLU A 247 5.61 -48.50 -5.54
CA GLU A 247 6.77 -47.87 -6.20
C GLU A 247 7.32 -48.76 -7.35
N GLY A 248 7.14 -50.08 -7.28
CA GLY A 248 7.53 -51.01 -8.33
C GLY A 248 6.57 -51.04 -9.52
N ASP A 249 5.33 -50.58 -9.33
CA ASP A 249 4.30 -50.44 -10.36
C ASP A 249 3.40 -49.25 -10.03
N ILE A 250 3.79 -48.05 -10.49
CA ILE A 250 3.09 -46.81 -10.17
C ILE A 250 1.65 -46.72 -10.74
N THR A 251 1.25 -47.71 -11.56
CA THR A 251 -0.14 -47.84 -12.00
C THR A 251 -1.03 -48.53 -10.97
N ASN A 252 -0.45 -49.16 -9.95
CA ASN A 252 -1.19 -49.83 -8.89
C ASN A 252 -1.47 -48.88 -7.72
N TRP A 253 -2.74 -48.48 -7.61
CA TRP A 253 -3.25 -47.59 -6.56
C TRP A 253 -4.24 -48.36 -5.67
N GLU A 254 -3.85 -48.67 -4.45
CA GLU A 254 -4.70 -49.31 -3.45
C GLU A 254 -5.52 -48.25 -2.70
N PHE A 255 -6.84 -48.25 -2.86
CA PHE A 255 -7.71 -47.36 -2.09
C PHE A 255 -7.75 -47.78 -0.62
N LEU A 256 -7.49 -46.84 0.29
CA LEU A 256 -7.50 -47.10 1.74
C LEU A 256 -8.81 -46.63 2.39
N SER A 257 -9.12 -45.34 2.29
CA SER A 257 -10.28 -44.72 2.94
C SER A 257 -10.56 -43.29 2.44
N PRO A 258 -11.75 -42.75 2.71
CA PRO A 258 -11.93 -41.31 2.89
C PRO A 258 -11.23 -40.89 4.21
N LEU A 259 -10.37 -39.87 4.15
CA LEU A 259 -9.51 -39.53 5.30
C LEU A 259 -10.24 -38.77 6.41
N VAL A 260 -11.19 -37.89 6.06
CA VAL A 260 -11.83 -36.96 7.01
C VAL A 260 -13.33 -37.22 7.06
N SER A 261 -13.91 -37.13 8.26
CA SER A 261 -15.35 -37.21 8.47
C SER A 261 -15.89 -35.90 9.06
N LEU A 262 -16.17 -34.92 8.20
CA LEU A 262 -16.80 -33.64 8.55
C LEU A 262 -18.16 -33.52 7.86
N PRO A 263 -19.23 -33.07 8.56
CA PRO A 263 -20.51 -32.82 7.90
C PRO A 263 -20.40 -31.71 6.85
N PRO A 264 -21.31 -31.65 5.86
CA PRO A 264 -21.37 -30.55 4.91
C PRO A 264 -21.46 -29.21 5.65
N ASN A 265 -20.69 -28.23 5.19
CA ASN A 265 -20.57 -26.89 5.76
C ASN A 265 -20.16 -26.85 7.23
N HIS A 266 -19.35 -27.82 7.68
CA HIS A 266 -18.77 -27.77 9.02
C HIS A 266 -17.99 -26.46 9.20
N SER A 267 -18.40 -25.66 10.19
CA SER A 267 -17.75 -24.41 10.56
C SER A 267 -17.59 -24.37 12.09
N PRO A 268 -16.34 -24.42 12.60
CA PRO A 268 -16.07 -24.38 14.03
C PRO A 268 -16.45 -23.05 14.70
N SER A 269 -16.55 -21.96 13.95
CA SER A 269 -16.94 -20.65 14.46
C SER A 269 -17.72 -19.85 13.42
N PRO A 270 -18.89 -19.28 13.77
CA PRO A 270 -19.68 -18.45 12.85
C PRO A 270 -19.05 -17.07 12.60
N SER A 271 -18.09 -16.66 13.45
CA SER A 271 -17.43 -15.36 13.36
C SER A 271 -16.16 -15.37 12.52
N TRP A 272 -15.72 -16.55 12.08
CA TRP A 272 -14.49 -16.73 11.31
C TRP A 272 -14.80 -17.50 10.00
N PRO A 273 -14.09 -17.19 8.90
CA PRO A 273 -14.36 -17.71 7.55
C PRO A 273 -14.02 -19.20 7.34
N THR A 274 -14.48 -20.09 8.23
CA THR A 274 -14.03 -21.49 8.36
C THR A 274 -15.07 -22.52 7.92
N ASP A 275 -16.01 -22.13 7.06
CA ASP A 275 -16.93 -23.07 6.41
C ASP A 275 -16.16 -23.96 5.43
N ASN A 276 -16.08 -25.25 5.77
CA ASN A 276 -15.36 -26.27 5.00
C ASN A 276 -16.12 -26.74 3.76
N GLY A 277 -17.27 -26.15 3.43
CA GLY A 277 -18.03 -26.41 2.21
C GLY A 277 -18.56 -27.84 2.13
N VAL A 278 -18.79 -28.30 0.91
CA VAL A 278 -19.36 -29.64 0.66
C VAL A 278 -18.49 -30.53 -0.23
N ASN A 279 -17.53 -29.94 -0.94
CA ASN A 279 -16.52 -30.64 -1.74
C ASN A 279 -15.18 -29.91 -1.63
N TRP A 280 -14.07 -30.66 -1.71
CA TRP A 280 -12.72 -30.10 -1.74
C TRP A 280 -12.04 -30.30 -3.09
N GLU A 281 -11.21 -29.33 -3.45
CA GLU A 281 -10.39 -29.26 -4.66
C GLU A 281 -8.92 -29.03 -4.29
N VAL A 282 -8.01 -29.50 -5.14
CA VAL A 282 -6.55 -29.31 -5.01
C VAL A 282 -6.03 -29.59 -3.58
N THR A 283 -6.50 -30.67 -2.96
CA THR A 283 -6.16 -30.99 -1.57
C THR A 283 -4.72 -31.48 -1.45
N ASN A 284 -3.94 -30.78 -0.65
CA ASN A 284 -2.54 -31.07 -0.37
C ASN A 284 -2.40 -31.59 1.07
N PHE A 285 -1.69 -32.71 1.26
CA PHE A 285 -1.33 -33.20 2.59
C PHE A 285 0.15 -32.94 2.85
N LEU A 286 0.45 -32.36 4.01
CA LEU A 286 1.82 -32.12 4.44
C LEU A 286 1.95 -32.23 5.96
N SER A 287 3.14 -32.59 6.40
CA SER A 287 3.51 -32.66 7.80
C SER A 287 4.56 -31.60 8.07
N LEU A 288 4.30 -30.72 9.04
CA LEU A 288 5.26 -29.71 9.49
C LEU A 288 5.83 -30.11 10.84
N GLU A 289 7.15 -30.13 10.91
CA GLU A 289 7.86 -30.25 12.18
C GLU A 289 7.82 -28.93 12.94
N ASP A 290 7.67 -29.06 14.24
CA ASP A 290 7.72 -27.95 15.16
C ASP A 290 9.18 -27.50 15.34
N PRO A 291 9.54 -26.24 15.06
CA PRO A 291 10.92 -25.80 15.16
C PRO A 291 11.48 -25.84 16.60
N ASP A 292 10.60 -25.79 17.60
CA ASP A 292 10.97 -25.74 19.02
C ASP A 292 10.59 -27.01 19.80
N ASP A 293 10.12 -28.06 19.11
CA ASP A 293 9.67 -29.31 19.73
C ASP A 293 9.92 -30.51 18.80
N THR A 294 9.89 -31.71 19.37
CA THR A 294 9.91 -32.98 18.63
C THR A 294 8.56 -33.33 17.99
N ARG A 295 7.55 -32.46 18.11
CA ARG A 295 6.19 -32.71 17.61
C ARG A 295 6.10 -32.43 16.11
N THR A 296 5.30 -33.23 15.43
CA THR A 296 4.90 -33.01 14.03
C THR A 296 3.40 -32.73 13.99
N HIS A 297 3.00 -31.79 13.14
CA HIS A 297 1.60 -31.46 12.89
C HIS A 297 1.24 -31.82 11.45
N ASP A 298 0.16 -32.58 11.28
CA ASP A 298 -0.35 -32.99 9.98
C ASP A 298 -1.44 -32.02 9.52
N PHE A 299 -1.32 -31.56 8.29
CA PHE A 299 -2.19 -30.55 7.69
C PHE A 299 -2.78 -31.03 6.37
N LEU A 300 -4.03 -30.62 6.14
CA LEU A 300 -4.63 -30.55 4.82
C LEU A 300 -4.75 -29.08 4.43
N ILE A 301 -4.31 -28.76 3.22
CA ILE A 301 -4.54 -27.46 2.57
C ILE A 301 -5.50 -27.72 1.43
N MET A 302 -6.66 -27.07 1.41
CA MET A 302 -7.75 -27.40 0.50
C MET A 302 -8.40 -26.17 -0.10
N GLY A 303 -8.65 -26.23 -1.41
CA GLY A 303 -9.70 -25.44 -2.03
C GLY A 303 -11.04 -26.01 -1.57
N VAL A 304 -11.95 -25.14 -1.14
CA VAL A 304 -13.29 -25.50 -0.69
C VAL A 304 -14.32 -24.95 -1.66
N GLU A 305 -15.34 -25.73 -2.03
CA GLU A 305 -16.50 -25.28 -2.83
C GLU A 305 -17.83 -25.61 -2.12
N GLY A 306 -18.90 -24.88 -2.47
CA GLY A 306 -20.23 -25.03 -1.86
C GLY A 306 -20.36 -24.46 -0.45
N ARG A 307 -19.64 -23.38 -0.12
CA ARG A 307 -19.77 -22.64 1.14
C ARG A 307 -21.10 -21.90 1.22
N LEU A 308 -21.57 -21.66 2.44
CA LEU A 308 -22.77 -20.86 2.66
C LEU A 308 -22.42 -19.36 2.75
N PRO A 309 -23.31 -18.46 2.30
CA PRO A 309 -23.16 -17.03 2.54
C PRO A 309 -23.05 -16.72 4.03
N GLN A 310 -22.07 -15.90 4.40
CA GLN A 310 -21.82 -15.43 5.77
C GLN A 310 -21.88 -13.90 5.83
N GLU A 311 -22.00 -13.33 7.03
CA GLU A 311 -22.11 -11.88 7.19
C GLU A 311 -20.89 -11.13 6.62
N TRP A 312 -19.67 -11.67 6.79
CA TRP A 312 -18.44 -11.01 6.37
C TRP A 312 -18.18 -11.07 4.85
N ASN A 313 -18.85 -11.95 4.10
CA ASN A 313 -18.70 -12.04 2.64
C ASN A 313 -19.93 -11.53 1.87
N LYS A 314 -20.85 -10.83 2.53
CA LYS A 314 -21.93 -10.09 1.86
C LYS A 314 -21.34 -9.01 0.96
N GLY A 315 -21.74 -9.02 -0.32
CA GLY A 315 -21.29 -8.06 -1.32
C GLY A 315 -20.01 -8.46 -2.08
N ARG A 316 -19.40 -9.62 -1.75
CA ARG A 316 -18.29 -10.19 -2.52
C ARG A 316 -18.80 -10.94 -3.77
N SER A 317 -17.87 -11.31 -4.67
CA SER A 317 -18.17 -12.06 -5.90
C SER A 317 -18.84 -13.40 -5.60
N ALA A 318 -19.69 -13.89 -6.53
CA ALA A 318 -20.33 -15.20 -6.38
C ALA A 318 -19.31 -16.35 -6.18
N PHE A 319 -18.13 -16.22 -6.79
CA PHE A 319 -17.03 -17.17 -6.62
C PHE A 319 -16.54 -17.18 -5.17
N SER A 320 -16.17 -16.05 -4.59
CA SER A 320 -15.67 -15.95 -3.19
C SER A 320 -16.68 -16.30 -2.10
N VAL A 321 -17.98 -16.22 -2.42
CA VAL A 321 -19.05 -16.66 -1.52
C VAL A 321 -19.11 -18.18 -1.48
N ASP A 322 -18.96 -18.83 -2.64
CA ASP A 322 -19.04 -20.28 -2.78
C ASP A 322 -17.69 -20.99 -2.48
N HIS A 323 -16.57 -20.34 -2.81
CA HIS A 323 -15.23 -20.89 -2.76
C HIS A 323 -14.38 -20.27 -1.63
N GLY A 324 -13.32 -20.96 -1.22
CA GLY A 324 -12.29 -20.39 -0.36
C GLY A 324 -11.07 -21.30 -0.22
N GLN A 325 -9.89 -20.70 -0.02
CA GLN A 325 -8.67 -21.46 0.28
C GLN A 325 -8.51 -21.62 1.80
N LEU A 326 -8.73 -22.83 2.29
CA LEU A 326 -8.68 -23.16 3.72
C LEU A 326 -7.55 -24.16 4.02
N TRP A 327 -7.30 -24.35 5.31
CA TRP A 327 -6.45 -25.39 5.84
C TRP A 327 -7.02 -25.94 7.14
N MET A 328 -6.72 -27.21 7.43
CA MET A 328 -7.01 -27.83 8.72
C MET A 328 -5.82 -28.65 9.22
N CYS A 329 -5.62 -28.63 10.53
CA CYS A 329 -4.76 -29.55 11.24
C CYS A 329 -5.60 -30.66 11.90
N GLY A 330 -5.06 -31.86 11.92
CA GLY A 330 -5.74 -33.00 12.49
C GLY A 330 -4.80 -34.09 13.00
N LYS A 331 -5.37 -35.04 13.72
CA LYS A 331 -4.64 -36.18 14.28
C LYS A 331 -4.92 -37.43 13.47
N LEU A 332 -3.87 -38.01 12.92
CA LEU A 332 -3.95 -39.28 12.22
C LEU A 332 -4.21 -40.44 13.18
N GLN A 333 -5.06 -41.36 12.74
CA GLN A 333 -5.40 -42.60 13.42
C GLN A 333 -5.50 -43.73 12.40
N ALA A 334 -5.36 -44.96 12.87
CA ALA A 334 -5.60 -46.16 12.07
C ALA A 334 -6.72 -46.98 12.70
N ASP A 335 -7.78 -47.24 11.94
CA ASP A 335 -8.85 -48.16 12.32
C ASP A 335 -8.87 -49.33 11.33
N ASP A 336 -8.58 -50.54 11.81
CA ASP A 336 -8.44 -51.76 10.99
C ASP A 336 -7.51 -51.57 9.76
N GLY A 337 -6.40 -50.87 9.95
CA GLY A 337 -5.43 -50.56 8.89
C GLY A 337 -5.85 -49.47 7.91
N LYS A 338 -6.98 -48.80 8.15
CA LYS A 338 -7.46 -47.66 7.34
C LYS A 338 -7.17 -46.34 8.05
N PRO A 339 -6.58 -45.35 7.36
CA PRO A 339 -6.28 -44.09 7.99
C PRO A 339 -7.53 -43.21 8.13
N THR A 340 -7.62 -42.50 9.24
CA THR A 340 -8.56 -41.40 9.46
C THR A 340 -7.84 -40.22 10.08
N MET A 341 -8.38 -39.01 9.91
CA MET A 341 -7.85 -37.77 10.46
C MET A 341 -8.94 -36.99 11.18
N ASP A 342 -8.76 -36.82 12.49
CA ASP A 342 -9.68 -36.05 13.32
C ASP A 342 -9.31 -34.56 13.30
N TYR A 343 -10.28 -33.71 12.91
CA TYR A 343 -10.12 -32.25 12.93
C TYR A 343 -9.74 -31.75 14.32
N THR A 344 -8.71 -30.91 14.40
CA THR A 344 -8.27 -30.27 15.65
C THR A 344 -8.50 -28.75 15.61
N TYR A 345 -7.94 -28.07 14.62
CA TYR A 345 -8.05 -26.61 14.41
C TYR A 345 -7.77 -26.28 12.94
N GLY A 346 -8.14 -25.09 12.47
CA GLY A 346 -8.11 -24.77 11.03
C GLY A 346 -8.58 -23.35 10.73
N GLY A 347 -8.21 -22.86 9.55
CA GLY A 347 -8.42 -21.47 9.18
C GLY A 347 -8.41 -21.24 7.67
N CYS A 348 -8.48 -19.98 7.28
CA CYS A 348 -8.20 -19.55 5.91
C CYS A 348 -6.69 -19.50 5.68
N LEU A 349 -6.25 -19.93 4.50
CA LEU A 349 -4.89 -19.68 4.03
C LEU A 349 -4.79 -18.30 3.39
N ASP A 350 -5.89 -17.86 2.77
CA ASP A 350 -6.04 -16.56 2.14
C ASP A 350 -7.49 -16.07 2.32
N HIS A 351 -7.64 -14.75 2.48
CA HIS A 351 -8.93 -14.11 2.73
C HIS A 351 -9.50 -13.38 1.49
N GLY A 352 -8.75 -13.32 0.40
CA GLY A 352 -9.14 -12.71 -0.87
C GLY A 352 -9.32 -13.74 -1.99
N SER A 353 -9.01 -13.33 -3.22
CA SER A 353 -9.30 -14.06 -4.48
C SER A 353 -8.36 -15.23 -4.79
N TYR A 354 -7.65 -15.76 -3.79
CA TYR A 354 -6.71 -16.87 -3.95
C TYR A 354 -7.45 -18.22 -3.82
N TYR A 355 -7.20 -19.13 -4.76
CA TYR A 355 -7.75 -20.48 -4.76
C TYR A 355 -6.78 -21.50 -5.37
N ALA A 356 -7.15 -22.78 -5.36
CA ALA A 356 -6.39 -23.87 -5.99
C ALA A 356 -4.89 -23.92 -5.59
N GLY A 357 -4.58 -23.68 -4.31
CA GLY A 357 -3.21 -23.75 -3.79
C GLY A 357 -2.61 -25.14 -3.95
N ASN A 358 -1.57 -25.26 -4.77
CA ASN A 358 -0.85 -26.51 -5.03
C ASN A 358 0.61 -26.37 -4.56
N SER A 359 1.06 -27.29 -3.73
CA SER A 359 2.31 -27.20 -3.00
C SER A 359 3.30 -28.29 -3.39
N PHE A 360 4.58 -28.06 -3.14
CA PHE A 360 5.62 -29.05 -3.31
C PHE A 360 6.71 -28.85 -2.26
N TRP A 361 7.45 -29.91 -1.97
CA TRP A 361 8.65 -29.80 -1.14
C TRP A 361 9.79 -29.25 -1.99
N ASP A 362 10.32 -28.09 -1.62
CA ASP A 362 11.49 -27.52 -2.28
C ASP A 362 12.77 -28.08 -1.63
N PRO A 363 13.55 -28.94 -2.33
CA PRO A 363 14.76 -29.50 -1.77
C PRO A 363 15.89 -28.46 -1.62
N LYS A 364 15.84 -27.31 -2.29
CA LYS A 364 16.87 -26.27 -2.13
C LYS A 364 16.69 -25.49 -0.84
N THR A 365 15.46 -25.14 -0.50
CA THR A 365 15.15 -24.36 0.72
C THR A 365 14.75 -25.24 1.90
N GLN A 366 14.46 -26.53 1.66
CA GLN A 366 13.90 -27.46 2.66
C GLN A 366 12.61 -26.90 3.28
N GLN A 367 11.74 -26.35 2.43
CA GLN A 367 10.46 -25.79 2.83
C GLN A 367 9.35 -26.34 1.93
N GLN A 368 8.14 -26.45 2.49
CA GLN A 368 6.95 -26.70 1.69
C GLN A 368 6.52 -25.38 1.04
N ILE A 369 6.62 -25.29 -0.28
CA ILE A 369 6.25 -24.10 -1.05
C ILE A 369 4.88 -24.31 -1.66
N ILE A 370 4.02 -23.30 -1.58
CA ILE A 370 2.68 -23.29 -2.18
C ILE A 370 2.52 -22.11 -3.14
N ILE A 371 1.89 -22.38 -4.28
CA ILE A 371 1.49 -21.39 -5.28
C ILE A 371 0.01 -21.65 -5.58
N GLY A 372 -0.80 -20.60 -5.71
CA GLY A 372 -2.22 -20.73 -6.02
C GLY A 372 -2.64 -19.83 -7.16
N TRP A 373 -3.87 -20.00 -7.60
CA TRP A 373 -4.52 -19.17 -8.61
C TRP A 373 -5.14 -17.93 -7.97
N ILE A 374 -5.00 -16.77 -8.60
CA ILE A 374 -5.69 -15.54 -8.25
C ILE A 374 -6.63 -15.17 -9.40
N ILE A 375 -7.91 -15.06 -9.08
CA ILE A 375 -8.99 -14.70 -10.03
C ILE A 375 -9.34 -13.21 -9.97
N GLU A 376 -9.77 -12.64 -11.09
CA GLU A 376 -10.42 -11.32 -11.12
C GLU A 376 -11.86 -11.41 -10.58
N GLU A 377 -12.08 -10.92 -9.36
CA GLU A 377 -13.41 -10.95 -8.72
C GLU A 377 -14.36 -9.85 -9.19
N ASP A 378 -13.83 -8.68 -9.59
CA ASP A 378 -14.62 -7.47 -9.87
C ASP A 378 -14.61 -7.07 -11.35
N LEU A 379 -14.14 -7.96 -12.24
CA LEU A 379 -14.09 -7.69 -13.68
C LEU A 379 -15.24 -8.40 -14.42
N PRO A 380 -16.15 -7.68 -15.09
CA PRO A 380 -17.14 -8.29 -15.96
C PRO A 380 -16.52 -9.20 -17.04
N VAL A 381 -17.21 -10.28 -17.39
CA VAL A 381 -16.81 -11.24 -18.43
C VAL A 381 -16.38 -10.55 -19.72
N GLU A 382 -17.14 -9.55 -20.16
CA GLU A 382 -16.84 -8.81 -21.39
C GLU A 382 -15.51 -8.05 -21.28
N LEU A 383 -15.17 -7.47 -20.13
CA LEU A 383 -13.86 -6.81 -19.96
C LEU A 383 -12.70 -7.82 -19.92
N ARG A 384 -12.90 -9.01 -19.34
CA ARG A 384 -11.92 -10.11 -19.44
C ARG A 384 -11.67 -10.53 -20.90
N LYS A 385 -12.72 -10.61 -21.72
CA LYS A 385 -12.57 -10.87 -23.16
C LYS A 385 -11.76 -9.78 -23.85
N HIS A 386 -12.03 -8.51 -23.56
CA HIS A 386 -11.33 -7.39 -24.19
C HIS A 386 -9.86 -7.27 -23.76
N GLN A 387 -9.54 -7.52 -22.49
CA GLN A 387 -8.13 -7.55 -22.04
C GLN A 387 -7.39 -8.78 -22.59
N GLY A 388 -8.10 -9.81 -23.04
CA GLY A 388 -7.52 -10.95 -23.74
C GLY A 388 -6.71 -11.90 -22.85
N TRP A 389 -6.82 -11.77 -21.54
CA TRP A 389 -6.29 -12.71 -20.55
C TRP A 389 -7.17 -12.73 -19.30
N ALA A 390 -7.10 -13.79 -18.50
CA ALA A 390 -7.78 -13.89 -17.21
C ALA A 390 -7.02 -14.85 -16.29
N GLY A 391 -6.91 -14.51 -15.01
CA GLY A 391 -6.24 -15.28 -13.98
C GLY A 391 -4.72 -15.23 -14.05
N LEU A 392 -4.11 -15.40 -12.88
CA LEU A 392 -2.65 -15.46 -12.70
C LEU A 392 -2.28 -16.39 -11.54
N LEU A 393 -1.01 -16.79 -11.45
CA LEU A 393 -0.51 -17.51 -10.29
C LEU A 393 0.09 -16.56 -9.25
N SER A 394 -0.16 -16.86 -7.98
CA SER A 394 0.38 -16.14 -6.84
C SER A 394 1.91 -16.21 -6.83
N LEU A 395 2.53 -15.27 -6.11
CA LEU A 395 3.92 -15.43 -5.70
C LEU A 395 4.04 -16.68 -4.78
N PRO A 396 5.20 -17.36 -4.77
CA PRO A 396 5.41 -18.53 -3.92
C PRO A 396 5.35 -18.14 -2.43
N ARG A 397 4.68 -18.98 -1.63
CA ARG A 397 4.64 -18.86 -0.16
C ARG A 397 5.25 -20.10 0.48
N ALA A 398 6.05 -19.93 1.52
CA ALA A 398 6.50 -21.03 2.35
C ALA A 398 5.50 -21.31 3.47
N LEU A 399 5.07 -22.58 3.59
CA LEU A 399 4.21 -23.04 4.69
C LEU A 399 5.07 -23.41 5.90
N LYS A 400 4.79 -22.79 7.05
CA LYS A 400 5.54 -22.95 8.29
C LYS A 400 4.59 -23.05 9.48
N LEU A 401 5.03 -23.71 10.55
CA LEU A 401 4.40 -23.60 11.85
C LEU A 401 4.88 -22.34 12.55
N GLN A 402 3.95 -21.57 13.13
CA GLN A 402 4.27 -20.46 14.01
C GLN A 402 3.79 -20.73 15.41
N ARG A 403 4.67 -20.44 16.37
CA ARG A 403 4.39 -20.51 17.79
C ARG A 403 4.60 -19.15 18.46
N LEU A 404 3.62 -18.75 19.27
CA LEU A 404 3.70 -17.57 20.13
C LEU A 404 3.59 -18.05 21.59
N ARG A 405 4.46 -17.58 22.47
CA ARG A 405 4.49 -17.96 23.90
C ARG A 405 4.07 -16.79 24.77
N GLY A 406 3.53 -17.10 25.96
CA GLY A 406 3.18 -16.08 26.94
C GLY A 406 2.00 -15.19 26.52
N VAL A 407 1.14 -15.67 25.62
CA VAL A 407 -0.02 -14.93 25.11
C VAL A 407 -1.09 -14.92 26.20
N SER A 408 -1.50 -13.74 26.68
CA SER A 408 -2.53 -13.63 27.72
C SER A 408 -3.95 -13.45 27.15
N ARG A 409 -4.10 -12.71 26.05
CA ARG A 409 -5.39 -12.45 25.39
C ARG A 409 -5.20 -11.99 23.95
N ALA A 410 -6.24 -12.11 23.13
CA ALA A 410 -6.38 -11.36 21.88
C ALA A 410 -7.20 -10.07 22.11
N LEU A 411 -7.17 -9.15 21.14
CA LEU A 411 -7.79 -7.82 21.29
C LEU A 411 -9.33 -7.87 21.33
N VAL A 412 -9.94 -8.72 20.49
CA VAL A 412 -11.39 -8.74 20.25
C VAL A 412 -12.00 -10.09 20.63
N THR A 413 -11.54 -11.16 19.99
CA THR A 413 -12.11 -12.51 20.18
C THR A 413 -11.37 -13.24 21.28
N PRO A 414 -12.04 -13.83 22.29
CA PRO A 414 -11.39 -14.69 23.27
C PRO A 414 -10.59 -15.79 22.57
N LEU A 415 -9.39 -16.10 23.06
CA LEU A 415 -8.45 -16.99 22.37
C LEU A 415 -9.12 -18.33 22.04
N GLU A 416 -9.89 -18.89 22.98
CA GLU A 416 -10.59 -20.17 22.85
C GLU A 416 -11.68 -20.20 21.77
N GLN A 417 -12.08 -19.05 21.23
CA GLN A 417 -13.06 -18.92 20.15
C GLN A 417 -12.42 -18.72 18.78
N ILE A 418 -11.09 -18.63 18.70
CA ILE A 418 -10.35 -18.50 17.45
C ILE A 418 -10.09 -19.91 16.90
N PRO A 419 -10.71 -20.32 15.79
CA PRO A 419 -10.66 -21.71 15.32
C PRO A 419 -9.32 -22.07 14.67
N SER A 420 -8.52 -21.08 14.28
CA SER A 420 -7.25 -21.25 13.57
C SER A 420 -6.04 -21.42 14.48
N ILE A 421 -6.23 -21.49 15.80
CA ILE A 421 -5.13 -21.63 16.74
C ILE A 421 -5.30 -22.84 17.64
N LEU A 422 -4.18 -23.50 17.94
CA LEU A 422 -4.07 -24.46 19.02
C LEU A 422 -3.55 -23.76 20.27
N LEU A 423 -4.34 -23.83 21.34
CA LEU A 423 -3.99 -23.25 22.64
C LEU A 423 -3.47 -24.30 23.61
N ARG A 424 -2.38 -23.97 24.29
CA ARG A 424 -1.89 -24.72 25.44
C ARG A 424 -1.46 -23.74 26.51
N GLN A 425 -2.00 -23.86 27.73
CA GLN A 425 -1.56 -23.02 28.83
C GLN A 425 -0.07 -23.26 29.12
N ASP A 426 0.73 -22.20 29.16
CA ASP A 426 2.19 -22.25 29.31
C ASP A 426 2.70 -21.54 30.58
N GLY A 427 1.84 -20.78 31.27
CA GLY A 427 2.23 -20.05 32.45
C GLY A 427 1.12 -19.23 33.09
N ILE A 428 1.54 -18.32 33.96
CA ILE A 428 0.70 -17.33 34.63
C ILE A 428 1.49 -16.02 34.67
N ARG A 429 0.88 -14.91 34.25
CA ARG A 429 1.44 -13.56 34.37
C ARG A 429 0.56 -12.76 35.34
N GLY A 430 1.08 -12.47 36.53
CA GLY A 430 0.27 -11.92 37.61
C GLY A 430 -0.75 -12.95 38.11
N ASN A 431 -2.05 -12.69 37.89
CA ASN A 431 -3.15 -13.62 38.20
C ASN A 431 -3.82 -14.22 36.96
N GLU A 432 -3.34 -13.89 35.75
CA GLU A 432 -3.95 -14.35 34.49
C GLU A 432 -3.15 -15.51 33.88
N PRO A 433 -3.82 -16.56 33.36
CA PRO A 433 -3.13 -17.62 32.62
C PRO A 433 -2.50 -17.05 31.35
N THR A 434 -1.33 -17.57 30.98
CA THR A 434 -0.74 -17.35 29.67
C THR A 434 -0.76 -18.64 28.86
N TYR A 435 -0.75 -18.49 27.53
CA TYR A 435 -0.88 -19.57 26.58
C TYR A 435 0.25 -19.54 25.55
N GLU A 436 0.69 -20.75 25.19
CA GLU A 436 1.35 -21.07 23.94
C GLU A 436 0.27 -21.21 22.86
N VAL A 437 0.41 -20.44 21.79
CA VAL A 437 -0.46 -20.42 20.60
C VAL A 437 0.32 -21.03 19.45
N THR A 438 -0.21 -22.08 18.81
CA THR A 438 0.38 -22.68 17.61
C THR A 438 -0.58 -22.55 16.43
N THR A 439 -0.10 -22.11 15.26
CA THR A 439 -0.89 -21.92 14.03
C THR A 439 -0.09 -22.28 12.78
N LEU A 440 -0.76 -22.51 11.66
CA LEU A 440 -0.13 -22.50 10.34
C LEU A 440 0.11 -21.06 9.88
N CYS A 441 1.26 -20.81 9.28
CA CYS A 441 1.59 -19.56 8.59
C CYS A 441 1.98 -19.86 7.14
N ALA A 442 1.47 -19.05 6.22
CA ALA A 442 1.97 -18.95 4.85
C ALA A 442 2.71 -17.63 4.72
N VAL A 443 4.04 -17.68 4.67
CA VAL A 443 4.88 -16.48 4.55
C VAL A 443 5.38 -16.35 3.10
N PRO A 444 5.61 -15.14 2.59
CA PRO A 444 6.29 -14.97 1.30
C PRO A 444 7.57 -15.81 1.26
N ASP A 445 7.81 -16.52 0.16
CA ASP A 445 9.06 -17.25 -0.02
C ASP A 445 10.26 -16.29 0.09
N ASP A 446 11.29 -16.69 0.83
CA ASP A 446 12.44 -15.84 1.15
C ASP A 446 13.14 -15.30 -0.11
N ARG A 447 13.04 -16.00 -1.25
CA ARG A 447 13.61 -15.57 -2.53
C ARG A 447 12.96 -14.30 -3.05
N LEU A 448 11.69 -14.01 -2.73
CA LEU A 448 10.99 -12.78 -3.13
C LEU A 448 11.68 -11.51 -2.65
N SER A 449 12.50 -11.60 -1.60
CA SER A 449 13.37 -10.49 -1.17
C SER A 449 14.26 -9.96 -2.28
N ARG A 450 14.63 -10.79 -3.28
CA ARG A 450 15.39 -10.37 -4.47
C ARG A 450 14.65 -9.38 -5.36
N LEU A 451 13.32 -9.44 -5.40
CA LEU A 451 12.52 -8.49 -6.17
C LEU A 451 12.48 -7.10 -5.53
N ARG A 452 12.79 -7.00 -4.23
CA ARG A 452 12.83 -5.73 -3.49
C ARG A 452 14.15 -4.96 -3.62
N GLY A 453 15.17 -5.52 -4.30
CA GLY A 453 16.53 -4.95 -4.29
C GLY A 453 17.29 -4.93 -5.62
N VAL A 454 16.65 -5.20 -6.77
CA VAL A 454 17.41 -5.36 -8.04
C VAL A 454 16.65 -4.83 -9.27
N TRP A 455 16.47 -3.50 -9.40
CA TRP A 455 16.18 -2.87 -10.71
C TRP A 455 16.78 -1.46 -10.86
N TRP A 456 17.99 -1.22 -10.35
CA TRP A 456 18.82 -0.14 -10.86
C TRP A 456 20.26 -0.65 -11.02
N TRP A 457 20.88 -0.34 -12.16
CA TRP A 457 22.21 -0.74 -12.64
C TRP A 457 22.34 -2.09 -13.37
N THR A 458 21.99 -2.14 -14.67
CA THR A 458 22.92 -2.45 -15.80
C THR A 458 22.18 -2.78 -17.11
N LEU A 459 21.93 -1.76 -17.93
CA LEU A 459 21.75 -1.93 -19.39
C LEU A 459 23.01 -1.41 -20.09
N ARG A 460 24.00 -2.30 -20.29
CA ARG A 460 25.04 -2.13 -21.32
C ARG A 460 24.93 -3.23 -22.35
N VAL A 461 24.81 -2.80 -23.59
CA VAL A 461 24.59 -3.61 -24.78
C VAL A 461 25.94 -4.14 -25.33
N SER A 462 25.98 -5.45 -25.65
CA SER A 462 26.76 -6.14 -26.70
C SER A 462 28.21 -6.66 -26.41
N PRO A 463 28.78 -7.63 -27.18
CA PRO A 463 28.47 -9.07 -27.16
C PRO A 463 29.72 -9.98 -27.36
N VAL A 464 30.07 -10.96 -26.50
CA VAL A 464 31.14 -11.93 -26.87
C VAL A 464 30.90 -13.37 -26.36
N LYS A 465 31.13 -14.27 -27.33
CA LYS A 465 31.12 -15.74 -27.39
C LYS A 465 31.74 -16.51 -26.21
N CYS A 466 31.09 -17.64 -25.92
CA CYS A 466 31.62 -18.80 -25.19
C CYS A 466 32.90 -19.39 -25.81
N ARG A 467 33.84 -19.82 -24.95
CA ARG A 467 34.74 -20.97 -25.20
C ARG A 467 35.27 -21.61 -23.90
N ASN A 468 34.86 -22.87 -23.70
CA ASN A 468 35.47 -24.06 -23.08
C ASN A 468 36.59 -23.99 -22.02
N ILE A 469 36.26 -24.54 -20.85
CA ILE A 469 36.75 -25.78 -20.18
C ILE A 469 38.25 -26.17 -20.25
N GLY A 470 38.80 -26.50 -19.06
CA GLY A 470 39.94 -27.40 -18.75
C GLY A 470 40.86 -26.76 -17.69
N ASP A 471 41.37 -27.39 -16.63
CA ASP A 471 41.42 -28.76 -16.12
C ASP A 471 41.91 -28.72 -14.64
N GLU A 472 41.65 -29.81 -13.92
CA GLU A 472 42.35 -30.45 -12.77
C GLU A 472 43.39 -29.70 -11.89
N MET A 473 43.27 -29.84 -10.55
CA MET A 473 44.25 -30.51 -9.64
C MET A 473 43.90 -30.26 -8.15
N LYS A 474 43.47 -31.29 -7.39
CA LYS A 474 44.24 -32.11 -6.42
C LYS A 474 44.80 -31.42 -5.16
N LEU A 475 44.14 -31.75 -4.04
CA LEU A 475 44.65 -32.32 -2.76
C LEU A 475 45.88 -31.69 -2.06
N GLY A 476 45.66 -31.23 -0.83
CA GLY A 476 46.69 -31.04 0.20
C GLY A 476 46.09 -31.22 1.61
N LYS A 477 46.45 -32.31 2.29
CA LYS A 477 46.17 -32.57 3.73
C LYS A 477 47.19 -31.83 4.59
N ASP A 478 46.79 -31.42 5.79
CA ASP A 478 47.48 -31.66 7.08
C ASP A 478 46.74 -30.85 8.18
N ARG A 479 46.17 -31.44 9.25
CA ARG A 479 46.69 -32.19 10.42
C ARG A 479 46.93 -31.31 11.66
N ASN A 480 46.16 -31.65 12.72
CA ASN A 480 46.45 -31.58 14.17
C ASN A 480 46.56 -30.16 14.78
N GLY A 481 45.86 -29.79 15.85
CA GLY A 481 45.65 -30.48 17.13
C GLY A 481 45.85 -29.46 18.29
N PRO A 482 45.67 -29.83 19.59
CA PRO A 482 44.61 -29.28 20.46
C PRO A 482 45.09 -28.68 21.81
N GLN A 483 44.11 -28.34 22.69
CA GLN A 483 44.17 -28.05 24.16
C GLN A 483 44.42 -26.56 24.54
N ALA A 484 43.86 -25.94 25.60
CA ALA A 484 43.52 -26.36 26.97
C ALA A 484 42.64 -25.24 27.64
N LEU A 485 41.53 -25.53 28.36
CA LEU A 485 41.33 -25.69 29.83
C LEU A 485 41.16 -24.41 30.73
N LEU A 486 40.08 -24.47 31.55
CA LEU A 486 39.81 -23.95 32.92
C LEU A 486 39.46 -22.45 33.16
N ALA A 487 38.25 -22.13 33.67
CA ALA A 487 37.82 -21.94 35.09
C ALA A 487 38.16 -20.52 35.65
N ALA A 488 37.42 -19.80 36.50
CA ALA A 488 36.25 -20.01 37.36
C ALA A 488 35.65 -18.64 37.79
N ALA A 489 34.33 -18.57 37.97
CA ALA A 489 33.58 -18.05 39.12
C ALA A 489 33.92 -16.72 39.87
N LEU A 490 32.82 -15.99 40.14
CA LEU A 490 32.49 -15.06 41.25
C LEU A 490 32.90 -13.58 41.17
N GLY A 491 31.87 -12.73 41.16
CA GLY A 491 31.97 -11.29 41.48
C GLY A 491 30.63 -10.58 41.30
N ALA A 492 29.75 -10.67 42.29
CA ALA A 492 28.54 -9.84 42.37
C ALA A 492 28.92 -8.43 42.85
N VAL A 493 28.61 -7.41 42.05
CA VAL A 493 28.58 -6.00 42.46
C VAL A 493 27.23 -5.44 42.02
N MET A 494 26.47 -4.92 42.98
CA MET A 494 25.24 -4.17 42.72
C MET A 494 25.58 -2.84 42.02
N LEU A 495 24.91 -2.57 40.91
CA LEU A 495 24.77 -1.24 40.32
C LEU A 495 23.28 -1.00 40.07
N ASP A 496 22.84 0.22 40.36
CA ASP A 496 21.47 0.73 40.25
C ASP A 496 20.83 0.50 38.86
N PRO A 497 19.48 0.46 38.77
CA PRO A 497 18.81 0.25 37.49
C PRO A 497 19.02 1.48 36.59
N VAL A 498 19.92 1.32 35.62
CA VAL A 498 19.95 2.17 34.43
C VAL A 498 18.59 2.00 33.74
N ALA A 499 17.91 3.13 33.51
CA ALA A 499 16.66 3.21 32.77
C ALA A 499 16.81 2.42 31.45
N ALA A 500 15.89 1.48 31.22
CA ALA A 500 15.83 0.74 29.98
C ALA A 500 15.45 1.72 28.86
N VAL A 501 16.42 2.02 28.00
CA VAL A 501 16.19 2.66 26.70
C VAL A 501 15.28 1.73 25.89
N SER A 502 14.13 2.23 25.45
CA SER A 502 13.26 1.56 24.49
C SER A 502 13.97 1.53 23.13
N CYS A 503 14.53 0.39 22.76
CA CYS A 503 15.01 0.15 21.39
C CYS A 503 14.05 -0.83 20.71
N SER A 504 13.42 -0.38 19.61
CA SER A 504 12.88 -1.30 18.60
C SER A 504 13.97 -2.27 18.15
N PRO A 505 13.69 -3.58 18.00
CA PRO A 505 14.68 -4.54 17.55
C PRO A 505 15.04 -4.26 16.08
N TYR A 506 16.26 -3.78 15.85
CA TYR A 506 16.82 -3.60 14.52
C TYR A 506 16.97 -4.96 13.82
N THR A 507 16.28 -5.16 12.70
CA THR A 507 16.48 -6.31 11.81
C THR A 507 17.45 -5.91 10.68
N PRO A 508 18.52 -6.68 10.41
CA PRO A 508 19.63 -6.22 9.56
C PRO A 508 19.23 -5.69 8.16
N PHE A 509 18.15 -6.13 7.53
CA PHE A 509 17.83 -5.74 6.15
C PHE A 509 16.54 -4.95 5.98
N GLU A 510 15.92 -4.48 7.06
CA GLU A 510 14.77 -3.57 6.96
C GLU A 510 15.28 -2.12 6.81
N PRO A 511 14.66 -1.30 5.93
CA PRO A 511 14.92 0.12 5.90
C PRO A 511 14.67 0.73 7.28
N ILE A 512 15.52 1.67 7.70
CA ILE A 512 15.37 2.32 9.02
C ILE A 512 14.14 3.24 9.07
N ASP A 513 13.69 3.69 7.89
CA ASP A 513 12.61 4.63 7.71
C ASP A 513 11.91 4.40 6.36
N PRO A 514 11.15 3.30 6.21
CA PRO A 514 10.46 3.02 4.95
C PRO A 514 9.36 4.06 4.71
N GLN A 515 9.34 4.65 3.51
CA GLN A 515 8.26 5.47 3.01
C GLN A 515 6.97 4.64 2.97
N ASN A 516 5.91 5.21 3.55
CA ASN A 516 4.62 4.56 3.65
C ASN A 516 3.51 5.59 3.47
N TRP A 517 3.48 6.19 2.29
CA TRP A 517 2.45 7.15 1.94
C TRP A 517 1.12 6.46 1.62
N ALA A 518 0.01 7.17 1.81
CA ALA A 518 -1.33 6.69 1.51
C ALA A 518 -2.13 7.76 0.76
N ASN A 519 -2.93 7.33 -0.23
CA ASN A 519 -3.85 8.24 -0.92
C ASN A 519 -4.96 8.68 0.06
N PRO A 520 -5.18 10.00 0.28
CA PRO A 520 -6.27 10.51 1.10
C PRO A 520 -7.66 9.97 0.75
N ASP A 521 -7.91 9.59 -0.52
CA ASP A 521 -9.16 8.99 -0.97
C ASP A 521 -9.49 7.69 -0.21
N ASN A 522 -8.46 7.00 0.30
CA ASN A 522 -8.57 5.73 0.99
C ASN A 522 -8.51 5.86 2.53
N MET A 523 -8.32 7.07 3.07
CA MET A 523 -8.24 7.31 4.50
C MET A 523 -9.62 7.39 5.15
N THR A 524 -9.69 7.01 6.42
CA THR A 524 -10.90 7.00 7.24
C THR A 524 -10.64 7.67 8.59
N TRP A 525 -11.68 7.98 9.35
CA TRP A 525 -11.51 8.54 10.70
C TRP A 525 -10.70 7.64 11.66
N ASP A 526 -10.55 6.35 11.36
CA ASP A 526 -9.68 5.44 12.14
C ASP A 526 -8.18 5.75 11.97
N ASP A 527 -7.80 6.51 10.93
CA ASP A 527 -6.44 6.96 10.67
C ASP A 527 -6.06 8.22 11.50
N TRP A 528 -7.02 8.84 12.20
CA TRP A 528 -6.73 10.01 13.02
C TRP A 528 -5.94 9.66 14.27
N VAL A 529 -4.82 10.36 14.49
CA VAL A 529 -3.94 10.15 15.65
C VAL A 529 -3.88 11.42 16.49
N LYS A 530 -4.20 11.31 17.78
CA LYS A 530 -4.17 12.46 18.70
C LYS A 530 -2.73 12.93 19.00
N PRO A 531 -2.43 14.24 18.94
CA PRO A 531 -1.18 14.79 19.48
C PRO A 531 -1.02 14.55 21.00
N PRO A 532 0.11 13.99 21.48
CA PRO A 532 0.32 13.67 22.89
C PRO A 532 0.16 14.88 23.83
N GLY A 533 -0.43 14.66 25.00
CA GLY A 533 -0.56 15.69 26.04
C GLY A 533 -1.54 16.82 25.74
N THR A 534 -2.32 16.72 24.65
CA THR A 534 -3.22 17.79 24.22
C THR A 534 -4.69 17.53 24.60
N ASP A 535 -5.47 18.60 24.67
CA ASP A 535 -6.93 18.59 24.85
C ASP A 535 -7.50 19.80 24.09
N TRP A 536 -7.12 19.91 22.82
CA TRP A 536 -7.36 21.10 21.99
C TRP A 536 -8.82 21.29 21.60
N SER A 537 -9.61 20.22 21.55
CA SER A 537 -11.05 20.27 21.28
C SER A 537 -11.88 20.79 22.46
N ASN A 538 -11.29 20.97 23.65
CA ASN A 538 -12.01 21.45 24.83
C ASN A 538 -12.39 22.94 24.71
N PRO A 539 -13.69 23.27 24.56
CA PRO A 539 -14.14 24.64 24.29
C PRO A 539 -13.98 25.59 25.50
N ALA A 540 -13.68 25.06 26.68
CA ALA A 540 -13.35 25.88 27.86
C ALA A 540 -11.92 26.42 27.80
N ARG A 541 -11.05 25.83 26.98
CA ARG A 541 -9.70 26.34 26.73
C ARG A 541 -9.78 27.53 25.77
N LYS A 542 -8.90 28.51 25.97
CA LYS A 542 -8.80 29.70 25.12
C LYS A 542 -7.37 29.84 24.66
N GLY A 543 -7.19 30.38 23.47
CA GLY A 543 -5.86 30.68 22.94
C GLY A 543 -5.10 31.60 23.90
N SER A 544 -3.84 31.27 24.20
CA SER A 544 -3.02 32.04 25.14
C SER A 544 -2.64 33.43 24.62
N SER A 545 -2.60 33.60 23.29
CA SER A 545 -2.30 34.85 22.61
C SER A 545 -3.56 35.54 22.10
N ARG A 546 -4.41 34.78 21.38
CA ARG A 546 -5.63 35.30 20.77
C ARG A 546 -6.72 34.24 20.81
N ASN A 547 -7.94 34.65 21.12
CA ASN A 547 -9.11 33.82 20.89
C ASN A 547 -10.06 34.58 19.99
N PHE A 548 -10.25 34.08 18.76
CA PHE A 548 -11.05 34.73 17.76
C PHE A 548 -12.52 34.80 18.20
N ASN A 549 -13.19 35.91 17.93
CA ASN A 549 -14.62 36.09 18.16
C ASN A 549 -15.33 36.32 16.83
N ILE A 550 -15.85 35.24 16.27
CA ILE A 550 -16.34 35.20 14.89
C ILE A 550 -17.87 35.08 14.86
N ALA A 551 -18.51 35.90 14.02
CA ALA A 551 -19.93 35.75 13.72
C ALA A 551 -20.12 34.76 12.57
N LEU A 552 -20.95 33.73 12.74
CA LEU A 552 -21.44 32.85 11.68
C LEU A 552 -22.82 33.34 11.21
N VAL A 553 -22.87 34.11 10.14
CA VAL A 553 -24.10 34.63 9.53
C VAL A 553 -24.62 33.63 8.51
N VAL A 554 -25.80 33.08 8.77
CA VAL A 554 -26.38 31.99 7.98
C VAL A 554 -27.53 32.49 7.10
N VAL A 555 -27.43 32.24 5.80
CA VAL A 555 -28.32 32.82 4.78
C VAL A 555 -28.85 31.80 3.76
N ASP A 556 -30.10 31.96 3.33
CA ASP A 556 -30.72 31.22 2.22
C ASP A 556 -31.33 32.17 1.18
N TYR A 557 -31.90 31.60 0.12
CA TYR A 557 -32.35 32.34 -1.05
C TYR A 557 -33.84 32.10 -1.35
N PRO A 558 -34.50 32.92 -2.18
CA PRO A 558 -35.87 32.67 -2.62
C PRO A 558 -36.02 31.40 -3.48
N ASP A 559 -35.01 31.04 -4.25
CA ASP A 559 -34.97 29.87 -5.14
C ASP A 559 -34.33 28.64 -4.49
N ARG A 560 -33.67 28.78 -3.33
CA ARG A 560 -32.89 27.72 -2.71
C ARG A 560 -32.93 27.82 -1.18
N ASN A 561 -33.66 26.88 -0.58
CA ASN A 561 -33.66 26.65 0.86
C ASN A 561 -32.37 25.95 1.30
N PHE A 562 -32.05 25.98 2.60
CA PHE A 562 -30.98 25.15 3.18
C PHE A 562 -31.18 23.68 2.81
N THR A 563 -30.12 23.05 2.36
CA THR A 563 -30.07 21.66 1.95
C THR A 563 -30.41 20.77 3.14
N ILE A 564 -29.82 21.02 4.32
CA ILE A 564 -30.09 20.22 5.53
C ILE A 564 -31.53 20.32 6.04
N SER A 565 -32.30 21.30 5.57
CA SER A 565 -33.72 21.45 5.93
C SER A 565 -34.68 20.61 5.08
N GLN A 566 -34.14 19.92 4.08
CA GLN A 566 -34.88 19.07 3.16
C GLN A 566 -34.71 17.59 3.54
N PRO A 567 -35.57 16.69 3.01
CA PRO A 567 -35.42 15.26 3.23
C PRO A 567 -34.09 14.73 2.68
N ALA A 568 -33.58 13.66 3.28
CA ALA A 568 -32.32 13.05 2.83
C ALA A 568 -32.37 12.73 1.32
N HIS A 569 -31.27 13.03 0.62
CA HIS A 569 -31.10 12.77 -0.81
C HIS A 569 -32.12 13.46 -1.74
N SER A 570 -32.80 14.52 -1.30
CA SER A 570 -33.89 15.12 -2.08
C SER A 570 -33.45 16.13 -3.14
N THR A 571 -32.23 16.67 -3.05
CA THR A 571 -31.72 17.63 -4.03
C THR A 571 -31.14 16.94 -5.26
N ILE A 572 -30.97 17.68 -6.37
CA ILE A 572 -30.32 17.18 -7.59
C ILE A 572 -28.90 16.67 -7.35
N PHE A 573 -28.22 17.20 -6.33
CA PHE A 573 -26.90 16.76 -5.90
C PHE A 573 -26.94 15.54 -4.97
N ASN A 574 -28.10 14.90 -4.76
CA ASN A 574 -28.27 13.75 -3.85
C ASN A 574 -27.92 14.08 -2.37
N ASN A 575 -28.15 15.33 -1.97
CA ASN A 575 -27.98 15.85 -0.60
C ASN A 575 -29.33 16.30 -0.01
N PRO A 576 -29.44 16.53 1.32
CA PRO A 576 -28.42 16.31 2.35
C PRO A 576 -28.18 14.82 2.60
N GLN A 577 -27.06 14.52 3.25
CA GLN A 577 -26.80 13.20 3.79
C GLN A 577 -27.78 12.86 4.92
N PRO A 578 -28.15 11.58 5.12
CA PRO A 578 -29.16 11.19 6.10
C PRO A 578 -28.87 11.64 7.54
N ALA A 579 -27.59 11.77 7.90
CA ALA A 579 -27.16 12.17 9.24
C ALA A 579 -27.58 13.59 9.65
N ALA A 580 -27.97 14.44 8.69
CA ALA A 580 -28.29 15.85 8.93
C ALA A 580 -29.50 16.34 8.10
N ALA A 581 -30.41 15.43 7.72
CA ALA A 581 -31.61 15.80 6.97
C ALA A 581 -32.75 16.31 7.88
N ASP A 582 -33.73 16.98 7.27
CA ASP A 582 -34.97 17.45 7.92
C ASP A 582 -34.74 18.39 9.13
N ILE A 583 -33.64 19.13 9.16
CA ILE A 583 -33.34 20.12 10.20
C ILE A 583 -34.22 21.37 9.98
N PRO A 584 -35.08 21.76 10.95
CA PRO A 584 -35.90 22.96 10.79
C PRO A 584 -35.04 24.20 10.49
N ARG A 585 -35.51 25.04 9.54
CA ARG A 585 -34.79 26.23 9.05
C ARG A 585 -34.24 27.12 10.17
N GLU A 586 -35.03 27.32 11.22
CA GLU A 586 -34.65 28.14 12.38
C GLU A 586 -33.52 27.53 13.25
N LYS A 587 -33.23 26.23 13.09
CA LYS A 587 -32.16 25.52 13.80
C LYS A 587 -30.85 25.43 13.02
N VAL A 588 -30.89 25.67 11.71
CA VAL A 588 -29.70 25.59 10.81
C VAL A 588 -28.51 26.42 11.32
N PRO A 589 -28.68 27.67 11.82
CA PRO A 589 -27.55 28.44 12.31
C PRO A 589 -26.83 27.78 13.50
N ASN A 590 -27.60 27.26 14.47
CA ASN A 590 -27.04 26.56 15.62
C ASN A 590 -26.41 25.23 15.21
N PHE A 591 -26.99 24.52 14.25
CA PHE A 591 -26.43 23.28 13.72
C PHE A 591 -25.02 23.49 13.17
N TYR A 592 -24.81 24.49 12.30
CA TYR A 592 -23.48 24.75 11.73
C TYR A 592 -22.50 25.33 12.74
N ARG A 593 -22.96 26.14 13.70
CA ARG A 593 -22.11 26.53 14.84
C ARG A 593 -21.60 25.30 15.59
N ASP A 594 -22.50 24.37 15.91
CA ASP A 594 -22.16 23.20 16.69
C ASP A 594 -21.26 22.24 15.88
N LEU A 595 -21.53 22.06 14.59
CA LEU A 595 -20.67 21.30 13.68
C LEU A 595 -19.23 21.85 13.64
N LEU A 596 -19.07 23.18 13.60
CA LEU A 596 -17.75 23.80 13.44
C LEU A 596 -17.02 24.08 14.77
N ASN A 597 -17.73 24.26 15.88
CA ASN A 597 -17.14 24.81 17.12
C ASN A 597 -17.52 24.04 18.39
N THR A 598 -18.31 22.96 18.29
CA THR A 598 -18.67 22.11 19.44
C THR A 598 -18.33 20.64 19.15
N PRO A 599 -17.48 19.97 19.95
CA PRO A 599 -17.23 18.54 19.79
C PRO A 599 -18.53 17.73 19.88
N ASN A 600 -18.83 16.91 18.87
CA ASN A 600 -20.02 16.07 18.82
C ASN A 600 -19.78 14.82 17.95
N GLU A 601 -20.77 13.92 17.88
CA GLU A 601 -20.64 12.67 17.13
C GLU A 601 -20.50 12.89 15.61
N LEU A 602 -21.08 13.95 15.05
CA LEU A 602 -21.11 14.19 13.61
C LEU A 602 -19.76 14.71 13.07
N ASN A 603 -19.06 15.53 13.85
CA ASN A 603 -17.71 15.99 13.54
C ASN A 603 -16.60 15.13 14.16
N GLN A 604 -16.94 13.96 14.70
CA GLN A 604 -16.00 13.06 15.41
C GLN A 604 -15.27 13.73 16.59
N GLY A 605 -15.85 14.78 17.17
CA GLY A 605 -15.24 15.58 18.23
C GLY A 605 -14.33 16.70 17.76
N HIS A 606 -14.15 16.87 16.45
CA HIS A 606 -13.19 17.82 15.86
C HIS A 606 -13.81 19.15 15.48
N THR A 607 -13.09 20.24 15.73
CA THR A 607 -13.63 21.59 15.61
C THR A 607 -12.61 22.58 15.04
N LEU A 608 -13.10 23.69 14.51
CA LEU A 608 -12.25 24.81 14.10
C LEU A 608 -11.45 25.40 15.27
N HIS A 609 -11.99 25.34 16.49
CA HIS A 609 -11.24 25.72 17.68
C HIS A 609 -10.05 24.80 17.91
N GLU A 610 -10.26 23.48 17.80
CA GLU A 610 -9.20 22.48 17.91
C GLU A 610 -8.09 22.72 16.88
N TYR A 611 -8.45 22.91 15.62
CA TYR A 611 -7.48 23.16 14.55
C TYR A 611 -6.54 24.33 14.89
N TRP A 612 -7.10 25.50 15.25
CA TRP A 612 -6.28 26.67 15.57
C TRP A 612 -5.47 26.49 16.85
N MET A 613 -6.01 25.79 17.85
CA MET A 613 -5.28 25.47 19.07
C MET A 613 -4.13 24.51 18.79
N GLU A 614 -4.31 23.53 17.92
CA GLU A 614 -3.25 22.60 17.54
C GLU A 614 -2.16 23.28 16.71
N ASP A 615 -2.57 23.95 15.64
CA ASP A 615 -1.68 24.54 14.65
C ASP A 615 -0.80 25.67 15.20
N SER A 616 -1.20 26.24 16.34
CA SER A 616 -0.49 27.30 17.06
C SER A 616 0.05 26.89 18.43
N ALA A 617 0.10 25.60 18.75
CA ALA A 617 0.51 25.10 20.07
C ALA A 617 -0.25 25.76 21.25
N GLY A 618 -1.53 26.03 21.05
CA GLY A 618 -2.47 26.57 22.03
C GLY A 618 -2.51 28.09 22.13
N ARG A 619 -1.86 28.80 21.19
CA ARG A 619 -1.81 30.26 21.20
C ARG A 619 -3.09 30.89 20.66
N PHE A 620 -3.71 30.27 19.66
CA PHE A 620 -4.84 30.78 18.90
C PHE A 620 -6.02 29.83 19.09
N GLY A 621 -7.18 30.35 19.48
CA GLY A 621 -8.42 29.56 19.59
C GLY A 621 -9.58 30.29 18.93
N VAL A 622 -10.72 29.63 18.70
CA VAL A 622 -11.88 30.22 18.01
C VAL A 622 -13.15 30.10 18.84
N ASP A 623 -13.88 31.20 18.97
CA ASP A 623 -15.28 31.26 19.42
C ASP A 623 -16.18 31.64 18.26
N LEU A 624 -17.27 30.87 18.09
CA LEU A 624 -18.20 31.06 16.99
C LEU A 624 -19.62 31.36 17.51
N THR A 625 -20.20 32.48 17.09
CA THR A 625 -21.59 32.85 17.41
C THR A 625 -22.43 32.90 16.14
N SER A 626 -23.47 32.07 16.06
CA SER A 626 -24.35 32.00 14.90
C SER A 626 -25.50 33.01 14.91
N PHE A 627 -25.84 33.52 13.73
CA PHE A 627 -26.94 34.44 13.46
C PHE A 627 -27.74 33.99 12.22
N GLY A 628 -29.00 34.40 12.12
CA GLY A 628 -29.92 34.00 11.05
C GLY A 628 -30.95 32.98 11.52
N ALA A 629 -31.62 32.24 10.63
CA ALA A 629 -31.43 32.19 9.18
C ALA A 629 -32.09 33.37 8.44
N TYR A 630 -31.30 34.12 7.64
CA TYR A 630 -31.80 35.24 6.84
C TYR A 630 -32.05 34.84 5.39
N GLN A 631 -33.22 35.18 4.84
CA GLN A 631 -33.47 35.01 3.41
C GLN A 631 -33.03 36.26 2.65
N LEU A 632 -32.12 36.08 1.69
CA LEU A 632 -31.61 37.16 0.85
C LEU A 632 -32.64 37.61 -0.19
N PRO A 633 -32.54 38.85 -0.73
CA PRO A 633 -33.54 39.43 -1.63
C PRO A 633 -33.43 38.96 -3.09
N ARG A 634 -32.42 38.14 -3.43
CA ARG A 634 -32.12 37.66 -4.79
C ARG A 634 -31.87 36.16 -4.79
N ASN A 635 -31.98 35.56 -5.96
CA ASN A 635 -31.77 34.12 -6.13
C ASN A 635 -30.29 33.75 -5.97
N GLY A 636 -30.00 32.53 -5.52
CA GLY A 636 -28.64 32.07 -5.23
C GLY A 636 -27.70 32.17 -6.42
N TYR A 637 -28.19 31.81 -7.62
CA TYR A 637 -27.38 31.90 -8.85
C TYR A 637 -26.95 33.32 -9.20
N GLN A 638 -27.64 34.36 -8.72
CA GLN A 638 -27.27 35.76 -8.98
C GLN A 638 -26.03 36.18 -8.18
N TYR A 639 -25.73 35.48 -7.08
CA TYR A 639 -24.53 35.66 -6.29
C TYR A 639 -23.40 34.69 -6.70
N GLY A 640 -23.75 33.50 -7.21
CA GLY A 640 -22.77 32.48 -7.63
C GLY A 640 -22.19 32.71 -9.02
N VAL A 641 -22.99 33.16 -9.99
CA VAL A 641 -22.54 33.37 -11.36
C VAL A 641 -21.88 34.73 -11.52
N SER A 642 -20.64 34.74 -12.03
CA SER A 642 -19.92 35.95 -12.46
C SER A 642 -19.29 35.79 -13.84
N ASP A 643 -18.98 36.90 -14.51
CA ASP A 643 -18.31 36.86 -15.83
C ASP A 643 -16.86 36.37 -15.75
N ASP A 644 -16.21 36.53 -14.59
CA ASP A 644 -14.83 36.09 -14.37
C ASP A 644 -14.73 34.58 -14.10
N MET A 645 -15.71 34.00 -13.41
CA MET A 645 -15.71 32.58 -13.04
C MET A 645 -16.49 31.72 -14.04
N ASN A 646 -17.65 32.20 -14.50
CA ASN A 646 -18.60 31.46 -15.33
C ASN A 646 -19.10 32.32 -16.51
N PRO A 647 -18.20 32.71 -17.42
CA PRO A 647 -18.51 33.67 -18.48
C PRO A 647 -19.73 33.27 -19.30
N GLY A 648 -20.72 34.16 -19.36
CA GLY A 648 -21.96 33.95 -20.15
C GLY A 648 -22.99 33.02 -19.52
N ALA A 649 -22.81 32.57 -18.27
CA ALA A 649 -23.75 31.68 -17.60
C ALA A 649 -24.97 32.40 -16.96
N CYS A 650 -24.98 33.74 -16.94
CA CYS A 650 -26.08 34.50 -16.33
C CYS A 650 -27.35 34.47 -17.21
N PRO A 651 -28.53 34.11 -16.67
CA PRO A 651 -29.78 34.09 -17.44
C PRO A 651 -30.14 35.43 -18.08
N ILE A 652 -30.64 35.39 -19.33
CA ILE A 652 -30.99 36.58 -20.10
C ILE A 652 -32.06 37.40 -19.38
N GLY A 653 -31.78 38.68 -19.14
CA GLY A 653 -32.70 39.61 -18.48
C GLY A 653 -32.56 39.66 -16.95
N GLU A 654 -31.72 38.80 -16.37
CA GLU A 654 -31.32 38.86 -14.97
C GLU A 654 -30.05 39.70 -14.76
N THR A 655 -29.74 40.01 -13.51
CA THR A 655 -28.45 40.60 -13.11
C THR A 655 -27.77 39.62 -12.15
N CYS A 656 -26.61 39.10 -12.53
CA CYS A 656 -25.75 38.26 -11.70
C CYS A 656 -24.52 39.06 -11.23
N ASP A 657 -23.48 38.38 -10.76
CA ASP A 657 -22.28 38.99 -10.16
C ASP A 657 -22.61 39.91 -8.98
N LEU A 658 -23.60 39.50 -8.18
CA LEU A 658 -24.00 40.22 -6.98
C LEU A 658 -23.08 39.86 -5.82
N ASP A 659 -22.65 40.85 -5.06
CA ASP A 659 -21.87 40.62 -3.85
C ASP A 659 -22.78 40.20 -2.68
N ILE A 660 -22.69 38.93 -2.31
CA ILE A 660 -23.46 38.35 -1.19
C ILE A 660 -23.20 39.07 0.14
N ARG A 661 -22.00 39.64 0.34
CA ARG A 661 -21.65 40.37 1.57
C ARG A 661 -22.54 41.58 1.77
N THR A 662 -22.89 42.27 0.68
CA THR A 662 -23.75 43.46 0.73
C THR A 662 -25.09 43.14 1.39
N ASP A 663 -25.75 42.07 0.94
CA ASP A 663 -27.08 41.72 1.45
C ASP A 663 -27.03 40.93 2.77
N ALA A 664 -26.11 39.98 2.90
CA ALA A 664 -25.99 39.15 4.11
C ALA A 664 -25.60 39.97 5.35
N LEU A 665 -24.58 40.84 5.23
CA LEU A 665 -24.16 41.69 6.34
C LEU A 665 -25.21 42.76 6.66
N SER A 666 -25.93 43.28 5.64
CA SER A 666 -27.04 44.19 5.86
C SER A 666 -28.20 43.53 6.61
N ALA A 667 -28.58 42.31 6.24
CA ALA A 667 -29.63 41.55 6.92
C ALA A 667 -29.27 41.29 8.39
N TRP A 668 -28.06 40.80 8.64
CA TRP A 668 -27.56 40.57 10.00
C TRP A 668 -27.50 41.85 10.83
N ARG A 669 -26.92 42.94 10.30
CA ARG A 669 -26.81 44.22 11.01
C ARG A 669 -28.17 44.84 11.31
N ASN A 670 -29.16 44.65 10.44
CA ASN A 670 -30.53 45.11 10.69
C ASN A 670 -31.22 44.32 11.82
N ASP A 671 -30.88 43.05 12.00
CA ASP A 671 -31.41 42.21 13.08
C ASP A 671 -30.77 42.54 14.44
N VAL A 672 -29.44 42.54 14.51
CA VAL A 672 -28.71 42.64 15.80
C VAL A 672 -28.29 44.07 16.17
N GLY A 673 -28.33 44.98 15.20
CA GLY A 673 -27.81 46.35 15.31
C GLY A 673 -26.29 46.45 15.14
N ASN A 674 -25.82 47.60 14.62
CA ASN A 674 -24.39 47.83 14.36
C ASN A 674 -23.50 47.63 15.59
N ALA A 675 -23.92 48.06 16.78
CA ALA A 675 -23.11 47.91 17.99
C ALA A 675 -22.82 46.44 18.35
N THR A 676 -23.79 45.53 18.14
CA THR A 676 -23.58 44.09 18.35
C THR A 676 -22.72 43.51 17.24
N ALA A 677 -22.98 43.88 15.99
CA ALA A 677 -22.22 43.40 14.85
C ALA A 677 -20.74 43.80 14.93
N ASP A 678 -20.46 45.04 15.33
CA ASP A 678 -19.10 45.59 15.46
C ASP A 678 -18.32 45.01 16.66
N ALA A 679 -18.96 44.19 17.51
CA ALA A 679 -18.29 43.46 18.60
C ALA A 679 -17.60 42.16 18.13
N PHE A 680 -17.93 41.69 16.92
CA PHE A 680 -17.25 40.58 16.27
C PHE A 680 -16.13 41.14 15.40
N GLU A 681 -14.97 40.49 15.44
CA GLU A 681 -13.81 40.92 14.67
C GLU A 681 -13.88 40.45 13.21
N LEU A 682 -14.49 39.29 12.97
CA LEU A 682 -14.57 38.62 11.67
C LEU A 682 -15.95 37.99 11.48
N VAL A 683 -16.33 37.76 10.22
CA VAL A 683 -17.62 37.17 9.87
C VAL A 683 -17.45 36.02 8.87
N PHE A 684 -18.01 34.87 9.19
CA PHE A 684 -18.27 33.81 8.23
C PHE A 684 -19.72 33.90 7.74
N ILE A 685 -19.90 33.96 6.42
CA ILE A 685 -21.20 33.94 5.78
C ILE A 685 -21.39 32.54 5.20
N LEU A 686 -22.23 31.72 5.83
CA LEU A 686 -22.61 30.40 5.32
C LEU A 686 -23.92 30.54 4.53
N SER A 687 -23.88 30.17 3.26
CA SER A 687 -25.02 30.21 2.36
C SER A 687 -25.58 28.81 2.05
N ALA A 688 -26.88 28.75 1.78
CA ALA A 688 -27.56 27.51 1.40
C ALA A 688 -27.04 26.91 0.08
N GLY A 689 -26.83 25.59 0.07
CA GLY A 689 -26.34 24.83 -1.07
C GLY A 689 -24.83 24.60 -1.06
N GLN A 690 -24.30 24.12 -2.18
CA GLN A 690 -22.91 23.72 -2.32
C GLN A 690 -22.00 24.93 -2.60
N ASP A 691 -20.71 24.73 -2.41
CA ASP A 691 -19.66 25.56 -3.00
C ASP A 691 -19.22 24.99 -4.36
N GLU A 692 -18.82 25.87 -5.28
CA GLU A 692 -18.51 25.48 -6.67
C GLU A 692 -17.32 24.53 -6.76
N SER A 693 -16.28 24.79 -5.97
CA SER A 693 -15.03 24.02 -5.96
C SER A 693 -15.19 22.56 -5.51
N SER A 694 -16.28 22.27 -4.80
CA SER A 694 -16.60 20.92 -4.31
C SER A 694 -17.43 20.10 -5.29
N THR A 695 -18.04 20.73 -6.31
CA THR A 695 -19.06 20.09 -7.17
C THR A 695 -18.72 20.00 -8.66
N TRP A 696 -17.76 20.80 -9.12
CA TRP A 696 -17.51 20.99 -10.54
C TRP A 696 -17.08 19.75 -11.34
N GLN A 697 -16.38 18.79 -10.73
CA GLN A 697 -15.93 17.56 -11.38
C GLN A 697 -16.99 16.48 -11.21
N GLU A 698 -17.55 16.41 -9.99
CA GLU A 698 -18.56 15.48 -9.51
C GLU A 698 -19.84 15.58 -10.30
N PHE A 699 -20.27 16.80 -10.63
CA PHE A 699 -21.46 17.09 -11.43
C PHE A 699 -21.10 17.67 -12.82
N GLY A 700 -19.91 17.33 -13.29
CA GLY A 700 -19.40 17.52 -14.63
C GLY A 700 -18.99 16.18 -15.23
N GLU A 701 -17.69 16.04 -15.53
CA GLU A 701 -17.13 14.88 -16.24
C GLU A 701 -17.20 13.53 -15.47
N MET A 702 -17.37 13.55 -14.15
CA MET A 702 -17.60 12.31 -13.38
C MET A 702 -19.01 11.76 -13.58
N LYS A 703 -19.99 12.62 -13.84
CA LYS A 703 -21.41 12.26 -13.92
C LYS A 703 -21.96 12.22 -15.34
N PHE A 704 -21.41 13.02 -16.24
CA PHE A 704 -21.90 13.17 -17.60
C PHE A 704 -20.77 12.92 -18.62
N ASP A 705 -21.09 12.26 -19.74
CA ASP A 705 -20.12 11.95 -20.79
C ASP A 705 -19.63 13.19 -21.55
N GLY A 706 -20.49 14.20 -21.66
CA GLY A 706 -20.18 15.49 -22.25
C GLY A 706 -21.14 16.58 -21.80
N PRO A 707 -20.84 17.84 -22.15
CA PRO A 707 -21.65 19.00 -21.75
C PRO A 707 -23.09 18.93 -22.29
N ASP A 708 -23.28 18.38 -23.48
CA ASP A 708 -24.62 18.24 -24.10
C ASP A 708 -25.47 17.12 -23.46
N ASP A 709 -24.87 16.25 -22.63
CA ASP A 709 -25.57 15.18 -21.92
C ASP A 709 -26.14 15.65 -20.57
N VAL A 710 -25.87 16.89 -20.16
CA VAL A 710 -26.37 17.45 -18.91
C VAL A 710 -27.89 17.66 -19.00
N PRO A 711 -28.71 16.98 -18.17
CA PRO A 711 -30.16 17.06 -18.27
C PRO A 711 -30.70 18.39 -17.74
N ASP A 712 -31.93 18.72 -18.12
CA ASP A 712 -32.57 20.01 -17.78
C ASP A 712 -32.67 20.28 -16.28
N GLU A 713 -32.73 19.24 -15.44
CA GLU A 713 -32.76 19.38 -13.97
C GLU A 713 -31.46 19.94 -13.38
N PHE A 714 -30.33 19.81 -14.10
CA PHE A 714 -29.04 20.41 -13.77
C PHE A 714 -28.79 21.73 -14.53
N GLY A 715 -29.76 22.17 -15.33
CA GLY A 715 -29.69 23.38 -16.14
C GLY A 715 -30.18 24.65 -15.43
N PRO A 716 -30.10 25.81 -16.12
CA PRO A 716 -30.65 27.06 -15.63
C PRO A 716 -32.18 27.02 -15.53
N PRO A 717 -32.79 27.88 -14.68
CA PRO A 717 -34.23 28.05 -14.65
C PRO A 717 -34.80 28.34 -16.05
N LYS A 718 -35.68 27.47 -16.56
CA LYS A 718 -36.29 27.63 -17.89
C LYS A 718 -37.36 28.73 -17.84
N THR A 719 -37.01 29.93 -18.28
CA THR A 719 -37.95 31.03 -18.55
C THR A 719 -38.12 31.23 -20.06
N ASP A 720 -39.19 31.89 -20.49
CA ASP A 720 -39.52 32.10 -21.93
C ASP A 720 -38.40 32.79 -22.76
N ASN A 721 -37.34 33.30 -22.12
CA ASN A 721 -36.27 34.09 -22.73
C ASN A 721 -34.85 33.50 -22.60
N THR A 722 -34.65 32.29 -22.05
CA THR A 722 -33.30 31.72 -21.89
C THR A 722 -32.95 30.71 -22.99
N SER A 723 -31.80 30.93 -23.66
CA SER A 723 -31.18 30.00 -24.61
C SER A 723 -29.90 29.36 -24.04
N LEU A 724 -29.70 29.46 -22.72
CA LEU A 724 -28.49 28.95 -22.07
C LEU A 724 -28.45 27.41 -22.12
N PRO A 725 -27.26 26.83 -22.32
CA PRO A 725 -27.08 25.39 -22.19
C PRO A 725 -27.27 24.94 -20.74
N ASN A 726 -27.44 23.63 -20.52
CA ASN A 726 -27.53 23.04 -19.17
C ASN A 726 -26.15 22.91 -18.49
N TRP A 727 -25.09 23.41 -19.11
CA TRP A 727 -23.71 23.39 -18.63
C TRP A 727 -23.13 24.80 -18.67
N ALA A 728 -22.04 25.03 -17.94
CA ALA A 728 -21.27 26.27 -17.99
C ALA A 728 -19.78 26.00 -17.74
N ALA A 729 -18.91 26.89 -18.22
CA ALA A 729 -17.49 26.85 -17.90
C ALA A 729 -17.23 27.32 -16.45
N THR A 730 -16.14 26.86 -15.87
CA THR A 730 -15.61 27.39 -14.61
C THR A 730 -14.19 27.92 -14.81
N ARG A 731 -13.61 28.50 -13.77
CA ARG A 731 -12.19 28.92 -13.77
C ARG A 731 -11.20 27.78 -14.04
N TYR A 732 -11.57 26.52 -13.78
CA TYR A 732 -10.62 25.40 -13.80
C TYR A 732 -10.96 24.30 -14.80
N VAL A 733 -12.26 24.09 -15.08
CA VAL A 733 -12.70 23.10 -16.06
C VAL A 733 -13.45 23.77 -17.19
N PRO A 734 -13.28 23.29 -18.44
CA PRO A 734 -13.92 23.90 -19.61
C PRO A 734 -15.45 23.80 -19.56
N TRP A 735 -16.01 22.86 -18.79
CA TRP A 735 -17.45 22.74 -18.55
C TRP A 735 -17.75 21.93 -17.28
N THR A 736 -18.89 22.22 -16.67
CA THR A 736 -19.61 21.42 -15.66
C THR A 736 -21.11 21.69 -15.80
N SER A 737 -21.98 21.02 -15.04
CA SER A 737 -23.41 21.38 -15.03
C SER A 737 -23.64 22.83 -14.61
N TRP A 738 -24.64 23.50 -15.21
CA TRP A 738 -24.96 24.88 -14.85
C TRP A 738 -25.31 25.00 -13.37
N ALA A 739 -26.00 23.99 -12.81
CA ALA A 739 -26.29 23.93 -11.39
C ALA A 739 -25.02 24.02 -10.52
N ALA A 740 -23.96 23.26 -10.83
CA ALA A 740 -22.69 23.31 -10.10
C ALA A 740 -21.97 24.66 -10.28
N ALA A 741 -21.86 25.13 -11.54
CA ALA A 741 -21.25 26.42 -11.86
C ALA A 741 -21.99 27.63 -11.27
N SER A 742 -23.29 27.51 -11.00
CA SER A 742 -24.10 28.60 -10.44
C SER A 742 -24.03 28.72 -8.92
N THR A 743 -23.24 27.87 -8.27
CA THR A 743 -23.07 27.89 -6.81
C THR A 743 -22.02 28.92 -6.38
N LEU A 744 -21.96 29.22 -5.09
CA LEU A 744 -21.08 30.27 -4.57
C LEU A 744 -19.62 29.78 -4.55
N TRP A 745 -18.68 30.66 -4.89
CA TRP A 745 -17.26 30.41 -4.69
C TRP A 745 -16.78 30.92 -3.31
N PRO A 746 -16.24 30.05 -2.44
CA PRO A 746 -15.70 30.47 -1.14
C PRO A 746 -14.51 31.42 -1.32
N ASN A 747 -14.52 32.51 -0.58
CA ASN A 747 -13.44 33.49 -0.57
C ASN A 747 -13.50 34.38 0.67
N ALA A 748 -12.35 34.91 1.06
CA ALA A 748 -12.19 35.87 2.14
C ALA A 748 -11.79 37.25 1.62
N GLY A 749 -12.32 38.29 2.29
CA GLY A 749 -12.05 39.67 1.95
C GLY A 749 -12.86 40.63 2.82
N GLY A 750 -12.31 41.81 3.09
CA GLY A 750 -13.01 42.87 3.83
C GLY A 750 -13.46 42.46 5.24
N GLY A 751 -12.69 41.61 5.93
CA GLY A 751 -13.02 41.12 7.28
C GLY A 751 -14.08 40.01 7.31
N SER A 752 -14.41 39.41 6.17
CA SER A 752 -15.40 38.33 6.10
C SER A 752 -15.03 37.24 5.08
N SER A 753 -15.48 36.02 5.34
CA SER A 753 -15.41 34.91 4.38
C SER A 753 -16.79 34.40 4.02
N THR A 754 -16.90 33.82 2.82
CA THR A 754 -18.14 33.28 2.24
C THR A 754 -18.00 31.78 2.05
N GLN A 755 -19.05 31.01 2.36
CA GLN A 755 -19.02 29.55 2.44
C GLN A 755 -20.33 28.93 1.94
N GLY A 756 -20.28 27.68 1.48
CA GLY A 756 -21.45 26.85 1.21
C GLY A 756 -21.73 25.89 2.37
N GLU A 757 -22.90 25.25 2.38
CA GLU A 757 -23.24 24.15 3.28
C GLU A 757 -22.34 22.91 3.10
N SER A 758 -21.67 22.79 1.94
CA SER A 758 -20.64 21.77 1.64
C SER A 758 -19.22 22.20 2.02
N SER A 759 -19.00 23.45 2.44
CA SER A 759 -17.69 23.86 2.93
C SER A 759 -17.37 23.08 4.22
N GLY A 760 -16.33 22.25 4.18
CA GLY A 760 -15.82 21.57 5.38
C GLY A 760 -15.05 22.52 6.30
N MET A 761 -14.84 22.12 7.56
CA MET A 761 -14.13 22.91 8.58
C MET A 761 -12.75 23.41 8.11
N ALA A 762 -12.03 22.62 7.31
CA ALA A 762 -10.72 23.01 6.78
C ALA A 762 -10.79 24.22 5.84
N VAL A 763 -11.89 24.40 5.10
CA VAL A 763 -12.11 25.59 4.26
C VAL A 763 -12.29 26.82 5.15
N TYR A 764 -12.98 26.71 6.29
CA TYR A 764 -13.06 27.81 7.25
C TYR A 764 -11.70 28.17 7.85
N ALA A 765 -10.85 27.17 8.10
CA ALA A 765 -9.49 27.39 8.58
C ALA A 765 -8.64 28.12 7.53
N HIS A 766 -8.63 27.64 6.28
CA HIS A 766 -7.97 28.29 5.14
C HIS A 766 -8.36 29.76 4.99
N GLU A 767 -9.65 30.03 5.09
CA GLU A 767 -10.20 31.37 4.86
C GLU A 767 -9.98 32.30 6.04
N LEU A 768 -9.91 31.76 7.26
CA LEU A 768 -9.47 32.52 8.43
C LEU A 768 -7.99 32.90 8.33
N SER A 769 -7.16 32.06 7.71
CA SER A 769 -5.76 32.42 7.43
C SER A 769 -5.65 33.64 6.53
N HIS A 770 -6.45 33.77 5.47
CA HIS A 770 -6.47 34.99 4.65
C HIS A 770 -6.82 36.26 5.43
N LEU A 771 -7.65 36.14 6.47
CA LEU A 771 -8.00 37.26 7.35
C LEU A 771 -6.87 37.64 8.33
N LEU A 772 -5.75 36.92 8.27
CA LEU A 772 -4.47 37.19 8.93
C LEU A 772 -3.37 37.62 7.94
N ASP A 773 -3.76 38.11 6.76
CA ASP A 773 -2.87 38.71 5.75
C ASP A 773 -1.87 37.73 5.12
N ILE A 774 -2.29 36.52 4.78
CA ILE A 774 -1.55 35.59 3.90
C ILE A 774 -2.36 35.27 2.65
N GLY A 775 -1.70 35.16 1.49
CA GLY A 775 -2.35 34.84 0.22
C GLY A 775 -2.44 33.33 -0.07
N ASP A 776 -3.14 32.96 -1.14
CA ASP A 776 -3.16 31.59 -1.64
C ASP A 776 -1.79 31.15 -2.20
N ASN A 777 -1.48 29.86 -2.15
CA ASN A 777 -0.30 29.26 -2.77
C ASN A 777 -0.64 27.97 -3.52
N TYR A 778 -1.46 28.09 -4.56
CA TYR A 778 -1.76 27.00 -5.49
C TYR A 778 -1.93 27.53 -6.92
N ASN A 779 -1.99 26.62 -7.89
CA ASN A 779 -2.27 26.90 -9.30
C ASN A 779 -3.49 26.09 -9.79
N ASN A 780 -3.83 26.22 -11.08
CA ASN A 780 -4.89 25.44 -11.72
C ASN A 780 -4.32 24.04 -12.09
N PRO A 781 -4.92 22.92 -11.61
CA PRO A 781 -4.38 21.59 -11.87
C PRO A 781 -4.56 21.13 -13.32
N TYR A 782 -5.44 21.78 -14.07
CA TYR A 782 -5.77 21.46 -15.46
C TYR A 782 -5.30 22.56 -16.43
N GLY A 783 -4.42 23.46 -15.96
CA GLY A 783 -3.88 24.54 -16.77
C GLY A 783 -3.18 24.03 -18.03
N THR A 784 -3.31 24.76 -19.13
CA THR A 784 -2.54 24.55 -20.36
C THR A 784 -1.71 25.80 -20.61
N PRO A 785 -0.37 25.74 -20.53
CA PRO A 785 0.49 24.58 -20.23
C PRO A 785 0.33 24.08 -18.78
N LEU A 786 0.58 22.79 -18.57
CA LEU A 786 0.52 22.17 -17.25
C LEU A 786 1.67 22.68 -16.37
N ARG A 787 1.38 22.95 -15.09
CA ARG A 787 2.36 23.38 -14.10
C ARG A 787 2.18 22.60 -12.82
N ARG A 788 3.27 22.10 -12.23
CA ARG A 788 3.24 21.33 -10.99
C ARG A 788 2.63 22.14 -9.85
N ALA A 789 1.85 21.49 -8.97
CA ALA A 789 1.33 22.11 -7.77
C ALA A 789 2.46 22.69 -6.89
N TYR A 790 2.20 23.82 -6.23
CA TYR A 790 3.24 24.54 -5.46
C TYR A 790 3.59 23.82 -4.14
N THR A 791 2.72 23.94 -3.13
CA THR A 791 2.79 23.21 -1.86
C THR A 791 1.74 22.10 -1.75
N GLY A 792 0.69 22.15 -2.58
CA GLY A 792 -0.27 21.07 -2.77
C GLY A 792 -0.94 20.61 -1.48
N ILE A 793 -0.81 19.32 -1.18
CA ILE A 793 -1.46 18.67 -0.02
C ILE A 793 -0.86 19.06 1.34
N TRP A 794 0.33 19.66 1.34
CA TRP A 794 1.15 19.85 2.55
C TRP A 794 0.94 21.20 3.27
N SER A 795 0.18 22.12 2.67
CA SER A 795 -0.06 23.46 3.19
C SER A 795 -1.54 23.79 3.23
N MET A 796 -1.99 24.35 4.37
CA MET A 796 -3.32 24.92 4.52
C MET A 796 -3.56 26.05 3.50
N MET A 797 -2.55 26.82 3.09
CA MET A 797 -2.68 27.87 2.07
C MET A 797 -2.71 27.34 0.63
N SER A 798 -2.79 26.02 0.47
CA SER A 798 -2.90 25.33 -0.80
C SER A 798 -4.11 24.39 -0.77
N ARG A 799 -4.00 23.19 -1.35
CA ARG A 799 -5.06 22.17 -1.30
C ARG A 799 -4.93 21.21 -0.11
N GLY A 800 -4.06 21.49 0.85
CA GLY A 800 -4.11 20.85 2.17
C GLY A 800 -5.43 21.12 2.89
N SER A 801 -6.13 22.22 2.54
CA SER A 801 -7.51 22.51 2.96
C SER A 801 -8.55 21.50 2.44
N PHE A 802 -8.19 20.64 1.48
CA PHE A 802 -9.09 19.60 0.93
C PHE A 802 -8.91 18.26 1.64
N ASN A 803 -7.95 18.14 2.55
CA ASN A 803 -7.70 16.89 3.28
C ASN A 803 -8.86 16.54 4.20
N GLY A 804 -8.86 15.28 4.61
CA GLY A 804 -9.91 14.64 5.38
C GLY A 804 -10.14 13.21 4.87
N PRO A 805 -10.90 12.40 5.62
CA PRO A 805 -11.18 11.04 5.21
C PRO A 805 -12.01 11.03 3.92
N GLY A 806 -11.80 10.01 3.07
CA GLY A 806 -12.47 9.86 1.77
C GLY A 806 -12.04 10.86 0.68
N GLY A 807 -11.05 11.72 0.94
CA GLY A 807 -10.43 12.58 -0.06
C GLY A 807 -11.33 13.65 -0.70
N PRO A 808 -10.81 14.41 -1.69
CA PRO A 808 -11.48 15.57 -2.29
C PRO A 808 -12.86 15.29 -2.91
N HIS A 809 -13.09 14.10 -3.46
CA HIS A 809 -14.35 13.75 -4.14
C HIS A 809 -15.55 13.49 -3.21
N THR A 810 -15.36 13.69 -1.91
CA THR A 810 -16.45 13.66 -0.92
C THR A 810 -16.85 15.05 -0.43
N ARG A 811 -16.15 16.12 -0.85
CA ARG A 811 -16.37 17.50 -0.40
C ARG A 811 -17.76 18.05 -0.72
N TRP A 812 -18.39 17.64 -1.81
CA TRP A 812 -19.74 18.09 -2.19
C TRP A 812 -20.85 17.65 -1.22
N GLN A 813 -20.57 16.69 -0.34
CA GLN A 813 -21.56 16.16 0.58
C GLN A 813 -21.96 17.21 1.62
N ILE A 814 -23.24 17.23 1.98
CA ILE A 814 -23.77 18.15 2.99
C ILE A 814 -24.34 17.37 4.17
N PRO A 815 -23.81 17.58 5.40
CA PRO A 815 -22.63 18.37 5.74
C PRO A 815 -21.33 17.69 5.30
N ALA A 816 -20.28 18.48 5.08
CA ALA A 816 -18.95 17.97 4.73
C ALA A 816 -18.22 17.43 5.97
N VAL A 817 -18.36 16.13 6.19
CA VAL A 817 -17.76 15.38 7.32
C VAL A 817 -16.65 14.41 6.88
N GLN A 818 -16.19 14.55 5.64
CA GLN A 818 -15.19 13.70 4.98
C GLN A 818 -14.08 14.61 4.38
N GLY A 819 -13.90 14.66 3.06
CA GLY A 819 -12.99 15.60 2.42
C GLY A 819 -13.25 17.04 2.85
N ALA A 820 -12.16 17.79 3.07
CA ALA A 820 -12.15 19.13 3.66
C ALA A 820 -12.69 19.25 5.11
N SER A 821 -12.99 18.14 5.80
CA SER A 821 -13.39 18.20 7.21
C SER A 821 -12.20 18.43 8.17
N MET A 822 -10.97 18.08 7.75
CA MET A 822 -9.76 18.28 8.54
C MET A 822 -8.55 18.45 7.62
N GLY A 823 -8.08 19.70 7.49
CA GLY A 823 -7.00 20.07 6.57
C GLY A 823 -5.62 19.82 7.14
N SER A 824 -4.58 19.91 6.30
CA SER A 824 -3.19 19.91 6.78
C SER A 824 -2.93 21.09 7.73
N LEU A 825 -1.90 21.00 8.56
CA LEU A 825 -1.38 22.18 9.26
C LEU A 825 -0.77 23.21 8.28
N HIS A 826 -0.54 24.42 8.77
CA HIS A 826 0.28 25.39 8.04
C HIS A 826 1.74 24.88 7.96
N THR A 827 2.45 25.21 6.88
CA THR A 827 3.90 24.91 6.79
C THR A 827 4.67 25.75 7.81
N LEU A 828 5.93 25.40 8.05
CA LEU A 828 6.82 26.19 8.94
C LEU A 828 6.82 27.67 8.55
N ARG A 829 6.89 27.95 7.25
CA ARG A 829 6.86 29.30 6.69
C ARG A 829 5.57 30.03 7.00
N ASP A 830 4.45 29.36 6.77
CA ASP A 830 3.11 29.93 6.96
C ASP A 830 2.84 30.18 8.45
N LYS A 831 3.19 29.22 9.33
CA LYS A 831 3.11 29.37 10.79
C LYS A 831 3.90 30.59 11.27
N PHE A 832 5.11 30.80 10.76
CA PHE A 832 5.92 31.96 11.14
C PHE A 832 5.31 33.28 10.65
N GLN A 833 4.86 33.34 9.40
CA GLN A 833 4.21 34.53 8.82
C GLN A 833 2.95 34.94 9.60
N LEU A 834 2.16 33.94 10.01
CA LEU A 834 0.92 34.12 10.77
C LEU A 834 1.15 34.35 12.27
N GLY A 835 2.39 34.22 12.74
CA GLY A 835 2.73 34.36 14.17
C GLY A 835 2.24 33.20 15.04
N LEU A 836 2.05 32.01 14.47
CA LEU A 836 1.61 30.80 15.17
C LEU A 836 2.75 30.11 15.93
N ILE A 837 3.98 30.29 15.44
CA ILE A 837 5.21 29.85 16.12
C ILE A 837 6.09 31.06 16.47
N GLU A 838 7.09 30.86 17.31
CA GLU A 838 8.07 31.87 17.67
C GLU A 838 9.32 31.75 16.80
N ARG A 839 10.12 32.82 16.76
CA ARG A 839 11.39 32.81 16.03
C ARG A 839 12.33 31.73 16.57
N SER A 840 12.30 31.48 17.88
CA SER A 840 13.12 30.47 18.57
C SER A 840 12.83 29.04 18.15
N ASP A 841 11.66 28.77 17.58
CA ASP A 841 11.26 27.43 17.15
C ASP A 841 11.92 27.06 15.81
N ILE A 842 12.61 28.01 15.17
CA ILE A 842 13.26 27.86 13.87
C ILE A 842 14.75 28.16 14.03
N LEU A 843 15.60 27.29 13.48
CA LEU A 843 17.03 27.59 13.33
C LEU A 843 17.25 28.43 12.06
N TRP A 844 17.87 29.60 12.20
CA TRP A 844 18.13 30.52 11.10
C TRP A 844 19.56 30.44 10.62
N LEU A 845 19.74 29.99 9.38
CA LEU A 845 21.04 29.86 8.72
C LEU A 845 21.17 30.87 7.57
N SER A 846 22.40 31.24 7.23
CA SER A 846 22.71 31.92 5.96
C SER A 846 23.47 30.93 5.07
N ARG A 847 23.04 30.79 3.82
CA ARG A 847 23.76 30.01 2.81
C ARG A 847 25.20 30.51 2.65
N GLU A 848 25.39 31.82 2.62
CA GLU A 848 26.71 32.45 2.44
C GLU A 848 27.64 32.15 3.61
N ALA A 849 27.10 32.15 4.84
CA ALA A 849 27.86 31.80 6.03
C ALA A 849 28.21 30.30 6.10
N LEU A 850 27.34 29.40 5.61
CA LEU A 850 27.60 27.95 5.56
C LEU A 850 28.88 27.58 4.80
N ALA A 851 29.30 28.38 3.81
CA ALA A 851 30.54 28.16 3.08
C ALA A 851 31.80 28.28 3.95
N THR A 852 31.74 29.08 5.01
CA THR A 852 32.86 29.35 5.94
C THR A 852 32.63 28.79 7.34
N SER A 853 31.39 28.49 7.72
CA SER A 853 31.06 27.97 9.05
C SER A 853 31.05 26.44 9.12
N GLY A 854 30.84 25.76 7.99
CA GLY A 854 30.78 24.30 7.89
C GLY A 854 29.35 23.75 7.88
N VAL A 855 29.22 22.47 8.19
CA VAL A 855 27.92 21.76 8.21
C VAL A 855 27.14 22.10 9.48
N ALA A 856 25.87 22.46 9.32
CA ALA A 856 24.93 22.65 10.43
C ALA A 856 24.08 21.39 10.60
N VAL A 857 24.05 20.83 11.82
CA VAL A 857 23.29 19.62 12.17
C VAL A 857 22.28 19.97 13.26
N ALA A 858 21.01 19.62 13.06
CA ALA A 858 19.94 19.86 14.03
C ALA A 858 18.95 18.69 14.10
N GLN A 859 18.28 18.56 15.25
CA GLN A 859 17.14 17.66 15.41
C GLN A 859 15.85 18.49 15.36
N LEU A 860 14.91 18.09 14.50
CA LEU A 860 13.65 18.79 14.25
C LEU A 860 12.49 17.93 14.71
N THR A 861 11.62 18.50 15.53
CA THR A 861 10.37 17.88 15.99
C THR A 861 9.25 18.14 14.98
N ALA A 862 8.35 17.18 14.80
CA ALA A 862 7.20 17.31 13.91
C ALA A 862 6.34 18.55 14.19
N ARG A 863 5.87 19.21 13.13
CA ARG A 863 5.10 20.47 13.20
C ARG A 863 3.71 20.36 13.85
N SER A 864 3.28 19.13 14.13
CA SER A 864 2.00 18.78 14.79
C SER A 864 2.07 18.85 16.32
N VAL A 865 3.26 19.07 16.90
CA VAL A 865 3.45 19.23 18.34
C VAL A 865 4.29 20.47 18.67
N ASP A 866 4.15 20.95 19.89
CA ASP A 866 5.01 21.98 20.46
C ASP A 866 6.44 21.42 20.66
N PRO A 867 7.49 22.01 20.05
CA PRO A 867 8.86 21.54 20.21
C PRO A 867 9.44 21.80 21.60
N GLY A 868 8.79 22.60 22.46
CA GLY A 868 9.31 23.00 23.76
C GLY A 868 10.58 23.84 23.61
N ASP A 869 11.67 23.42 24.25
CA ASP A 869 13.00 24.04 24.09
C ASP A 869 13.74 23.58 22.81
N GLY A 870 13.12 22.71 22.00
CA GLY A 870 13.67 22.18 20.75
C GLY A 870 13.36 23.05 19.52
N LEU A 871 13.57 22.48 18.33
CA LEU A 871 13.32 23.14 17.05
C LEU A 871 12.18 22.42 16.30
N MET A 872 11.34 23.19 15.62
CA MET A 872 10.34 22.69 14.67
C MET A 872 10.89 22.62 13.24
N GLY A 873 11.85 23.49 12.90
CA GLY A 873 12.41 23.53 11.55
C GLY A 873 13.68 24.35 11.39
N ILE A 874 14.21 24.36 10.16
CA ILE A 874 15.37 25.16 9.75
C ILE A 874 14.95 26.08 8.61
N ARG A 875 15.39 27.34 8.66
CA ARG A 875 15.31 28.29 7.56
C ARG A 875 16.71 28.69 7.11
N ILE A 876 17.02 28.47 5.84
CA ILE A 876 18.28 28.85 5.22
C ILE A 876 18.04 30.06 4.31
N MET A 877 18.51 31.23 4.73
CA MET A 877 18.41 32.48 3.98
C MET A 877 19.47 32.54 2.87
N MET A 878 19.08 33.05 1.72
CA MET A 878 19.96 33.24 0.56
C MET A 878 20.04 34.72 0.18
N ASP A 879 21.22 35.19 -0.24
CA ASP A 879 21.37 36.54 -0.81
C ASP A 879 20.61 36.72 -2.13
N ALA A 880 20.45 35.63 -2.88
CA ALA A 880 19.79 35.51 -4.16
C ALA A 880 19.68 34.02 -4.52
N ASP A 881 18.57 33.66 -5.17
CA ASP A 881 18.44 32.39 -5.87
C ASP A 881 19.30 32.39 -7.14
N ARG A 882 20.15 31.37 -7.25
CA ARG A 882 21.13 31.18 -8.32
C ARG A 882 20.70 30.10 -9.32
N SER A 883 19.50 29.53 -9.16
CA SER A 883 18.93 28.55 -10.07
C SER A 883 18.91 29.09 -11.51
N PRO A 884 19.24 28.26 -12.53
CA PRO A 884 19.07 28.63 -13.92
C PRO A 884 17.61 29.06 -14.21
N ALA A 885 17.43 30.04 -15.09
CA ALA A 885 16.10 30.40 -15.55
C ALA A 885 15.47 29.24 -16.34
N CYS A 886 14.21 28.93 -16.01
CA CYS A 886 13.35 27.98 -16.72
C CYS A 886 12.05 28.70 -17.17
N ASP A 887 11.33 28.13 -18.14
CA ASP A 887 10.06 28.72 -18.61
C ASP A 887 8.84 28.02 -17.99
N ILE A 888 8.18 28.73 -17.09
CA ILE A 888 6.94 28.29 -16.43
C ILE A 888 5.79 27.96 -17.40
N ASN A 889 5.88 28.40 -18.67
CA ASN A 889 4.88 28.14 -19.69
C ASN A 889 5.20 26.93 -20.57
N THR A 890 6.34 26.27 -20.37
CA THR A 890 6.69 25.08 -21.17
C THR A 890 7.26 23.95 -20.33
N GLU A 891 7.69 24.23 -19.10
CA GLU A 891 8.33 23.29 -18.20
C GLU A 891 7.48 23.09 -16.92
N PRO A 892 6.82 21.92 -16.76
CA PRO A 892 5.91 21.69 -15.63
C PRO A 892 6.56 21.78 -14.25
N LEU A 893 7.83 21.39 -14.13
CA LEU A 893 8.61 21.42 -12.89
C LEU A 893 9.29 22.77 -12.62
N CYS A 894 9.07 23.77 -13.48
CA CYS A 894 9.68 25.09 -13.32
C CYS A 894 9.04 25.87 -12.16
N ASP A 895 9.83 26.08 -11.11
CA ASP A 895 9.45 26.80 -9.89
C ASP A 895 9.36 28.34 -10.07
N GLY A 896 9.91 28.85 -11.17
CA GLY A 896 9.91 30.28 -11.54
C GLY A 896 11.01 31.12 -10.88
N GLY A 897 11.85 30.52 -10.03
CA GLY A 897 12.99 31.15 -9.37
C GLY A 897 12.66 32.34 -8.46
N SER A 898 13.70 33.11 -8.13
CA SER A 898 13.65 34.28 -7.24
C SER A 898 13.22 33.92 -5.82
N TRP A 899 13.77 32.83 -5.30
CA TRP A 899 13.55 32.37 -3.94
C TRP A 899 14.47 33.07 -2.94
N ASP A 900 13.96 33.34 -1.75
CA ASP A 900 14.71 34.00 -0.68
C ASP A 900 15.32 32.98 0.29
N ASN A 901 14.63 31.85 0.51
CA ASN A 901 15.02 30.86 1.49
C ASN A 901 14.76 29.43 1.04
N TYR A 902 15.38 28.50 1.77
CA TYR A 902 14.92 27.13 1.95
C TYR A 902 14.34 26.95 3.35
N ASP A 903 13.31 26.12 3.48
CA ASP A 903 12.71 25.68 4.74
C ASP A 903 12.74 24.14 4.82
N ILE A 904 13.12 23.60 5.98
CA ILE A 904 13.13 22.16 6.30
C ILE A 904 12.23 21.96 7.53
N GLU A 905 11.23 21.08 7.41
CA GLU A 905 10.29 20.74 8.49
C GLU A 905 9.96 19.26 8.52
N VAL A 906 9.49 18.77 9.67
CA VAL A 906 9.05 17.38 9.84
C VAL A 906 7.52 17.32 9.85
N VAL A 907 6.96 16.47 9.01
CA VAL A 907 5.52 16.16 8.96
C VAL A 907 5.29 14.80 9.59
N ASP A 908 4.30 14.70 10.46
CA ASP A 908 3.88 13.44 11.09
C ASP A 908 2.36 13.33 10.97
N ARG A 909 1.85 12.14 10.64
CA ARG A 909 0.41 11.87 10.51
C ARG A 909 -0.24 11.83 11.88
N MET A 910 -0.42 13.03 12.44
CA MET A 910 -0.89 13.29 13.79
C MET A 910 -1.64 14.63 13.83
N GLY A 911 -2.74 14.66 14.57
CA GLY A 911 -3.65 15.79 14.63
C GLY A 911 -4.29 16.04 13.27
N SER A 912 -4.31 17.30 12.85
CA SER A 912 -4.81 17.75 11.56
C SER A 912 -4.01 17.16 10.40
N ASP A 913 -2.70 16.93 10.60
CA ASP A 913 -1.85 16.27 9.61
C ASP A 913 -2.10 14.75 9.50
N SER A 914 -2.98 14.13 10.29
CA SER A 914 -3.30 12.69 10.17
C SER A 914 -3.79 12.29 8.77
N PHE A 915 -4.43 13.24 8.06
CA PHE A 915 -4.93 13.08 6.70
C PHE A 915 -4.00 13.64 5.62
N THR A 916 -2.75 13.98 5.97
CA THR A 916 -1.68 14.12 4.99
C THR A 916 -1.17 12.74 4.59
N PRO A 917 -0.59 12.58 3.39
CA PRO A 917 -0.36 11.25 2.82
C PRO A 917 0.79 10.49 3.49
N ASP A 918 1.78 11.17 4.08
CA ASP A 918 3.03 10.55 4.52
C ASP A 918 3.60 11.20 5.80
N SER A 919 4.60 10.58 6.44
CA SER A 919 5.35 11.13 7.58
C SER A 919 6.85 11.10 7.31
N GLY A 920 7.51 12.25 7.34
CA GLY A 920 8.90 12.40 6.89
C GLY A 920 9.37 13.85 6.89
N VAL A 921 10.42 14.16 6.13
CA VAL A 921 10.97 15.52 6.04
C VAL A 921 10.47 16.22 4.76
N LEU A 922 9.86 17.38 4.94
CA LEU A 922 9.44 18.27 3.86
C LEU A 922 10.52 19.35 3.65
N ILE A 923 11.03 19.46 2.44
CA ILE A 923 11.93 20.53 2.01
C ILE A 923 11.17 21.45 1.07
N SER A 924 11.28 22.77 1.25
CA SER A 924 10.66 23.74 0.34
C SER A 924 11.52 24.98 0.13
N LYS A 925 11.38 25.61 -1.04
CA LYS A 925 11.84 26.98 -1.27
C LYS A 925 10.75 27.95 -0.84
N SER A 926 11.12 29.11 -0.29
CA SER A 926 10.15 30.11 0.14
C SER A 926 10.57 31.55 -0.13
N LYS A 927 9.57 32.43 -0.21
CA LYS A 927 9.72 33.89 -0.34
C LYS A 927 9.31 34.58 0.95
N ASN A 928 9.97 35.69 1.22
CA ASN A 928 9.65 36.58 2.34
C ASN A 928 8.36 37.38 2.10
N VAL A 929 7.90 37.44 0.84
CA VAL A 929 6.67 38.14 0.44
C VAL A 929 5.65 37.15 -0.12
N ASP A 930 4.37 37.43 0.12
CA ASP A 930 3.24 36.61 -0.34
C ASP A 930 2.94 36.84 -1.83
N ARG A 931 3.91 36.53 -2.70
CA ARG A 931 3.78 36.61 -4.16
C ARG A 931 3.88 35.23 -4.80
N GLN A 932 2.76 34.70 -5.25
CA GLN A 932 2.65 33.36 -5.82
C GLN A 932 3.63 33.07 -6.99
N PRO A 933 4.19 31.84 -7.03
CA PRO A 933 4.30 30.93 -5.89
C PRO A 933 5.22 31.55 -4.83
N PHE A 934 4.78 31.59 -3.57
CA PHE A 934 5.61 32.08 -2.45
C PHE A 934 6.21 30.96 -1.61
N GLN A 935 5.78 29.72 -1.85
CA GLN A 935 6.44 28.52 -1.35
C GLN A 935 6.35 27.40 -2.39
N TRP A 936 7.39 26.57 -2.52
CA TRP A 936 7.47 25.49 -3.49
C TRP A 936 8.13 24.27 -2.85
N VAL A 937 7.38 23.16 -2.76
CA VAL A 937 7.89 21.89 -2.21
C VAL A 937 8.90 21.27 -3.17
N ILE A 938 10.05 20.86 -2.64
CA ILE A 938 11.00 19.98 -3.33
C ILE A 938 10.44 18.56 -3.24
N ASP A 939 10.35 17.91 -4.38
CA ASP A 939 9.72 16.60 -4.52
C ASP A 939 10.79 15.51 -4.58
N ALA A 940 10.73 14.55 -3.67
CA ALA A 940 11.60 13.37 -3.71
C ALA A 940 11.27 12.45 -4.90
N HIS A 941 10.06 12.55 -5.46
CA HIS A 941 9.57 11.79 -6.62
C HIS A 941 8.98 12.74 -7.68
N PRO A 942 9.81 13.54 -8.36
CA PRO A 942 9.33 14.57 -9.28
C PRO A 942 8.69 14.04 -10.57
N GLU A 943 8.80 12.73 -10.83
CA GLU A 943 8.07 12.01 -11.88
C GLU A 943 6.54 12.07 -11.70
N ASP A 944 5.79 11.84 -12.77
CA ASP A 944 4.33 11.75 -12.68
C ASP A 944 3.93 10.62 -11.72
N ILE A 945 2.99 10.88 -10.80
CA ILE A 945 2.55 9.90 -9.80
C ILE A 945 1.75 8.73 -10.42
N GLU A 946 1.31 8.87 -11.67
CA GLU A 946 0.59 7.84 -12.44
C GLU A 946 -0.66 7.30 -11.73
N LEU A 947 -1.32 8.13 -10.90
CA LEU A 947 -2.51 7.74 -10.13
C LEU A 947 -3.80 8.07 -10.89
N VAL A 948 -4.76 7.14 -10.87
CA VAL A 948 -6.11 7.39 -11.38
C VAL A 948 -6.85 8.28 -10.40
N ASP A 949 -7.46 9.36 -10.91
CA ASP A 949 -8.36 10.22 -10.15
C ASP A 949 -9.76 9.60 -10.10
N PHE A 950 -10.37 9.39 -11.27
CA PHE A 950 -11.68 8.74 -11.40
C PHE A 950 -11.92 8.18 -12.82
N TYR A 951 -13.02 7.45 -12.95
CA TYR A 951 -13.51 6.94 -14.23
C TYR A 951 -14.71 7.78 -14.70
N ARG A 952 -14.67 8.24 -15.95
CA ARG A 952 -15.81 8.90 -16.59
C ARG A 952 -16.93 7.89 -16.91
N PRO A 953 -18.18 8.30 -17.13
CA PRO A 953 -19.29 7.36 -17.38
C PRO A 953 -19.05 6.43 -18.59
N ASN A 954 -18.38 6.89 -19.64
CA ASN A 954 -17.94 6.08 -20.78
C ASN A 954 -16.79 5.10 -20.50
N GLY A 955 -16.27 5.03 -19.27
CA GLY A 955 -15.18 4.15 -18.85
C GLY A 955 -13.77 4.66 -19.15
N SER A 956 -13.63 5.85 -19.74
CA SER A 956 -12.32 6.50 -19.88
C SER A 956 -11.77 6.98 -18.53
N VAL A 957 -10.45 7.04 -18.43
CA VAL A 957 -9.74 7.35 -17.17
C VAL A 957 -9.40 8.84 -17.13
N ALA A 958 -9.63 9.48 -15.98
CA ALA A 958 -9.02 10.74 -15.61
C ALA A 958 -7.85 10.44 -14.68
N MET A 959 -6.64 10.87 -15.05
CA MET A 959 -5.45 10.73 -14.21
C MET A 959 -5.29 11.97 -13.35
N ILE A 960 -4.73 11.80 -12.17
CA ILE A 960 -4.12 12.88 -11.40
C ILE A 960 -3.00 13.46 -12.28
N THR A 961 -3.11 14.74 -12.63
CA THR A 961 -2.12 15.40 -13.47
C THR A 961 -0.96 15.90 -12.60
N MET A 962 0.20 16.23 -13.19
CA MET A 962 1.26 16.92 -12.43
C MET A 962 0.80 18.22 -11.75
N GLY A 963 -0.23 18.89 -12.27
CA GLY A 963 -0.79 20.09 -11.65
C GLY A 963 -1.78 19.81 -10.52
N ASP A 964 -2.28 18.58 -10.40
CA ASP A 964 -3.03 18.14 -9.24
C ASP A 964 -2.12 18.17 -8.00
N TYR A 965 -2.73 18.46 -6.86
CA TYR A 965 -2.01 18.62 -5.61
C TYR A 965 -1.56 17.30 -4.99
N ARG A 966 -2.26 16.20 -5.34
CA ARG A 966 -1.94 14.83 -4.95
C ARG A 966 -0.73 14.27 -5.69
N GLN A 967 -0.24 14.95 -6.73
CA GLN A 967 1.08 14.69 -7.31
C GLN A 967 2.19 14.72 -6.26
N LEU A 968 2.02 15.47 -5.16
CA LEU A 968 3.02 15.58 -4.10
C LEU A 968 2.82 14.56 -2.98
N ALA A 969 2.02 13.50 -3.17
CA ALA A 969 1.67 12.60 -2.08
C ALA A 969 2.86 11.79 -1.54
N ASP A 970 3.88 11.57 -2.36
CA ASP A 970 5.12 10.83 -2.07
C ASP A 970 6.36 11.75 -2.00
N ALA A 971 6.15 13.07 -1.83
CA ALA A 971 7.20 14.07 -1.90
C ALA A 971 8.17 14.12 -0.70
N LEU A 972 7.86 13.46 0.42
CA LEU A 972 8.67 13.55 1.64
C LEU A 972 9.96 12.73 1.55
N PHE A 973 11.03 13.27 2.13
CA PHE A 973 12.34 12.62 2.25
C PHE A 973 12.40 11.79 3.53
N HIS A 974 13.14 10.67 3.48
CA HIS A 974 13.21 9.68 4.56
C HIS A 974 14.66 9.33 4.89
N ALA A 975 14.94 8.92 6.13
CA ALA A 975 16.30 8.59 6.55
C ALA A 975 16.75 7.21 6.03
N GLY A 976 18.04 7.08 5.71
CA GLY A 976 18.65 5.79 5.39
C GLY A 976 18.38 5.25 3.99
N THR A 977 18.99 4.11 3.70
CA THR A 977 18.97 3.50 2.37
C THR A 977 17.75 2.60 2.18
N ASN A 978 17.27 2.50 0.94
CA ASN A 978 16.14 1.64 0.55
C ASN A 978 14.81 2.03 1.21
N SER A 979 14.69 3.28 1.65
CA SER A 979 13.47 3.83 2.23
C SER A 979 12.33 3.96 1.22
N GLY A 980 12.63 3.90 -0.08
CA GLY A 980 11.63 4.13 -1.13
C GLY A 980 11.46 5.61 -1.47
N SER A 981 12.20 6.49 -0.81
CA SER A 981 12.36 7.91 -1.09
C SER A 981 13.82 8.31 -0.90
N GLU A 982 14.21 9.48 -1.41
CA GLU A 982 15.54 10.04 -1.24
C GLU A 982 15.81 10.45 0.22
N PHE A 983 17.09 10.36 0.63
CA PHE A 983 17.57 10.75 1.96
C PHE A 983 18.49 11.98 1.93
N GLU A 984 18.71 12.55 0.75
CA GLU A 984 19.49 13.77 0.55
C GLU A 984 18.97 14.56 -0.65
N PHE A 985 19.19 15.88 -0.64
CA PHE A 985 18.87 16.76 -1.76
C PHE A 985 20.06 17.67 -2.04
N ILE A 986 20.43 17.81 -3.31
CA ILE A 986 21.55 18.66 -3.74
C ILE A 986 21.01 19.73 -4.68
N ASP A 987 21.17 20.99 -4.30
CA ASP A 987 20.99 22.13 -5.21
C ASP A 987 22.36 22.71 -5.55
N GLU A 988 22.93 22.23 -6.66
CA GLU A 988 24.23 22.70 -7.17
C GLU A 988 24.21 24.20 -7.49
N ALA A 989 23.08 24.73 -7.97
CA ALA A 989 23.00 26.12 -8.39
C ALA A 989 23.06 27.05 -7.17
N ASN A 990 22.36 26.68 -6.09
CA ASN A 990 22.41 27.39 -4.82
C ASN A 990 23.49 26.88 -3.87
N ASP A 991 24.44 26.04 -4.32
CA ASP A 991 25.58 25.60 -3.52
C ASP A 991 25.17 24.99 -2.16
N LEU A 992 24.09 24.19 -2.13
CA LEU A 992 23.55 23.61 -0.89
C LEU A 992 23.37 22.09 -1.01
N HIS A 993 23.71 21.38 0.05
CA HIS A 993 23.46 19.95 0.21
C HIS A 993 22.72 19.71 1.53
N PHE A 994 21.55 19.09 1.43
CA PHE A 994 20.64 18.76 2.52
C PHE A 994 20.70 17.25 2.82
N TYR A 995 20.73 16.89 4.10
CA TYR A 995 20.83 15.50 4.56
C TYR A 995 19.69 15.15 5.51
N ILE A 996 19.03 14.02 5.27
CA ILE A 996 18.08 13.39 6.19
C ILE A 996 18.80 12.22 6.85
N ILE A 997 19.32 12.47 8.05
CA ILE A 997 20.36 11.61 8.64
C ILE A 997 19.74 10.49 9.46
N ASP A 998 18.83 10.80 10.37
CA ASP A 998 18.30 9.78 11.29
C ASP A 998 16.88 10.10 11.72
N ARG A 999 16.11 9.05 11.98
CA ARG A 999 14.72 9.14 12.41
C ARG A 999 14.61 8.74 13.88
N HIS A 1000 13.88 9.54 14.64
CA HIS A 1000 13.62 9.33 16.05
C HIS A 1000 12.12 9.34 16.31
N ARG A 1001 11.65 8.42 17.15
CA ARG A 1001 10.31 8.50 17.71
C ARG A 1001 10.40 8.20 19.20
N ASN A 1002 9.99 9.15 20.02
CA ASN A 1002 10.10 9.00 21.48
C ASN A 1002 8.97 8.11 22.04
N ASP A 1003 8.99 7.86 23.34
CA ASP A 1003 8.02 6.99 24.02
C ASP A 1003 6.57 7.51 23.96
N ASP A 1004 6.38 8.82 23.76
CA ASP A 1004 5.07 9.45 23.55
C ASP A 1004 4.60 9.34 22.09
N GLY A 1005 5.43 8.78 21.20
CA GLY A 1005 5.14 8.67 19.78
C GLY A 1005 5.40 9.96 19.00
N ILE A 1006 6.16 10.92 19.53
CA ILE A 1006 6.51 12.14 18.79
C ILE A 1006 7.64 11.84 17.83
N LEU A 1007 7.42 12.14 16.55
CA LEU A 1007 8.42 12.02 15.48
C LEU A 1007 9.38 13.22 15.50
N SER A 1008 10.67 12.92 15.35
CA SER A 1008 11.71 13.92 15.07
C SER A 1008 12.78 13.36 14.14
N TYR A 1009 13.43 14.22 13.37
CA TYR A 1009 14.52 13.85 12.47
C TYR A 1009 15.79 14.60 12.82
N THR A 1010 16.93 13.93 12.74
CA THR A 1010 18.22 14.60 12.62
C THR A 1010 18.45 14.93 11.15
N VAL A 1011 18.65 16.21 10.86
CA VAL A 1011 18.94 16.71 9.51
C VAL A 1011 20.22 17.53 9.53
N ALA A 1012 20.83 17.71 8.36
CA ALA A 1012 21.94 18.64 8.22
C ALA A 1012 21.90 19.40 6.90
N VAL A 1013 22.59 20.53 6.86
CA VAL A 1013 22.79 21.31 5.65
C VAL A 1013 24.21 21.87 5.61
N ARG A 1014 24.83 21.84 4.43
CA ARG A 1014 26.15 22.45 4.18
C ARG A 1014 26.22 23.12 2.82
N SER A 1015 27.24 23.95 2.64
CA SER A 1015 27.66 24.40 1.31
C SER A 1015 28.41 23.30 0.55
N ILE A 1016 28.25 23.23 -0.78
CA ILE A 1016 28.91 22.22 -1.63
C ILE A 1016 30.37 22.61 -1.89
N GLY A 1017 30.59 23.86 -2.28
CA GLY A 1017 31.88 24.42 -2.69
C GLY A 1017 32.62 25.21 -1.62
N GLY A 1018 32.05 25.34 -0.42
CA GLY A 1018 32.68 25.99 0.73
C GLY A 1018 33.93 25.27 1.24
N GLU A 1019 34.75 25.97 2.03
CA GLU A 1019 36.00 25.41 2.58
C GLU A 1019 35.76 24.45 3.76
N GLY A 1020 34.50 24.14 4.10
CA GLY A 1020 34.15 23.25 5.22
C GLY A 1020 34.37 23.86 6.61
N GLY A 1021 34.66 25.17 6.65
CA GLY A 1021 34.99 25.95 7.84
C GLY A 1021 36.37 25.69 8.43
N ALA A 1022 36.74 26.46 9.46
CA ALA A 1022 38.06 26.36 10.10
C ALA A 1022 38.21 25.15 11.05
N SER A 1023 37.12 24.44 11.32
CA SER A 1023 37.12 23.25 12.17
C SER A 1023 38.04 22.18 11.60
N LEU A 1024 38.74 21.47 12.50
CA LEU A 1024 39.61 20.37 12.10
C LEU A 1024 38.77 19.10 12.05
N HIS A 1025 38.74 18.44 10.90
CA HIS A 1025 38.00 17.19 10.69
C HIS A 1025 38.94 16.00 10.82
N ASP A 1026 38.57 15.02 11.63
CA ASP A 1026 39.30 13.76 11.78
C ASP A 1026 38.31 12.68 12.22
N VAL A 1027 38.53 11.45 11.77
CA VAL A 1027 37.69 10.31 12.09
C VAL A 1027 38.56 9.11 12.39
N SER A 1028 38.17 8.36 13.41
CA SER A 1028 38.69 7.01 13.63
C SER A 1028 37.55 6.03 13.70
N LEU A 1029 37.84 4.82 13.22
CA LEU A 1029 36.93 3.71 13.23
C LEU A 1029 37.64 2.54 13.92
N GLU A 1030 37.04 1.99 14.96
CA GLU A 1030 37.52 0.74 15.57
C GLU A 1030 37.05 -0.47 14.75
N ASP A 1031 37.80 -1.57 14.83
CA ASP A 1031 37.40 -2.83 14.21
C ASP A 1031 36.00 -3.23 14.66
N GLY A 1032 35.17 -3.61 13.70
CA GLY A 1032 33.77 -3.89 13.91
C GLY A 1032 33.58 -5.15 14.72
N LEU A 1033 32.64 -5.09 15.66
CA LEU A 1033 32.22 -6.23 16.45
C LEU A 1033 30.93 -6.79 15.89
N VAL A 1034 30.89 -8.11 15.72
CA VAL A 1034 29.64 -8.83 15.53
C VAL A 1034 28.90 -8.78 16.86
N THR A 1035 27.83 -8.00 16.93
CA THR A 1035 26.99 -7.95 18.11
C THR A 1035 26.12 -9.22 18.15
N ASP A 1036 26.47 -10.15 19.04
CA ASP A 1036 25.76 -11.40 19.29
C ASP A 1036 24.41 -11.11 19.98
N LEU A 1037 23.34 -11.15 19.20
CA LEU A 1037 22.02 -11.77 19.44
C LEU A 1037 21.22 -11.58 20.76
N LYS A 1038 21.76 -10.93 21.79
CA LYS A 1038 21.12 -10.81 23.11
C LYS A 1038 20.39 -9.48 23.32
N GLN A 1039 20.65 -8.49 22.49
CA GLN A 1039 20.00 -7.17 22.56
C GLN A 1039 19.39 -6.70 21.23
N ASN A 1040 19.66 -7.39 20.12
CA ASN A 1040 18.96 -7.27 18.84
C ASN A 1040 18.77 -8.69 18.30
N ALA A 1041 17.56 -9.02 17.85
CA ALA A 1041 17.19 -10.41 17.65
C ALA A 1041 17.81 -11.01 16.36
N PRO A 1042 18.51 -12.15 16.46
CA PRO A 1042 18.22 -13.36 15.70
C PRO A 1042 17.57 -13.55 14.37
N THR A 1043 17.45 -12.67 13.39
CA THR A 1043 16.71 -13.14 12.20
C THR A 1043 17.57 -14.15 11.46
N GLY A 1044 17.00 -15.23 10.93
CA GLY A 1044 17.71 -16.20 10.06
C GLY A 1044 18.25 -15.60 8.76
N GLN A 1045 18.34 -14.27 8.66
CA GLN A 1045 18.69 -13.46 7.51
C GLN A 1045 20.07 -12.80 7.62
N GLY A 1046 20.65 -12.62 8.81
CA GLY A 1046 21.99 -12.03 8.95
C GLY A 1046 22.37 -11.53 10.36
N VAL A 1047 23.56 -10.93 10.46
CA VAL A 1047 24.12 -10.26 11.65
C VAL A 1047 24.44 -8.80 11.35
N THR A 1048 24.68 -8.00 12.39
CA THR A 1048 25.15 -6.62 12.24
C THR A 1048 26.60 -6.50 12.68
N CYS A 1049 27.45 -5.99 11.80
CA CYS A 1049 28.77 -5.48 12.16
C CYS A 1049 28.61 -4.06 12.70
N SER A 1050 28.89 -3.89 13.99
CA SER A 1050 28.85 -2.59 14.68
C SER A 1050 30.25 -2.03 14.82
N PHE A 1051 30.50 -0.86 14.26
CA PHE A 1051 31.79 -0.17 14.31
C PHE A 1051 31.66 1.08 15.18
N GLN A 1052 32.61 1.29 16.10
CA GLN A 1052 32.67 2.54 16.85
C GLN A 1052 33.39 3.59 16.02
N LEU A 1053 32.63 4.57 15.53
CA LEU A 1053 33.13 5.77 14.89
C LEU A 1053 33.37 6.82 15.97
N THR A 1054 34.59 7.33 16.08
CA THR A 1054 34.91 8.49 16.91
C THR A 1054 35.24 9.67 16.02
N ASN A 1055 34.48 10.76 16.15
CA ASN A 1055 34.85 12.04 15.57
C ASN A 1055 35.99 12.63 16.42
N ARG A 1056 37.21 12.61 15.90
CA ARG A 1056 38.42 13.12 16.58
C ARG A 1056 38.75 14.55 16.19
N GLY A 1057 37.91 15.15 15.35
CA GLY A 1057 38.01 16.54 15.00
C GLY A 1057 37.87 17.46 16.20
N SER A 1058 38.05 18.75 15.96
CA SER A 1058 37.85 19.78 16.96
C SER A 1058 37.15 20.98 16.33
N TYR A 1059 36.08 21.42 16.98
CA TYR A 1059 35.41 22.66 16.63
C TYR A 1059 36.37 23.84 16.74
N VAL A 1060 36.42 24.66 15.68
CA VAL A 1060 37.07 25.96 15.72
C VAL A 1060 35.97 27.00 15.58
N ALA A 1061 35.84 27.83 16.61
CA ALA A 1061 34.87 28.91 16.61
C ALA A 1061 35.10 29.84 15.40
N ILE A 1062 34.01 30.18 14.72
CA ILE A 1062 34.03 31.09 13.58
C ILE A 1062 34.54 32.45 14.06
N ASP A 1063 35.40 33.10 13.27
CA ASP A 1063 35.76 34.49 13.53
C ASP A 1063 34.48 35.34 13.47
N PRO A 1064 34.13 36.10 14.54
CA PRO A 1064 32.99 37.03 14.49
C PRO A 1064 33.10 38.07 13.37
N ASN A 1065 34.25 38.24 12.71
CA ASN A 1065 34.42 39.13 11.57
C ASN A 1065 34.24 38.45 10.20
N GLU A 1066 34.11 37.12 10.15
CA GLU A 1066 33.74 36.37 8.94
C GLU A 1066 32.21 36.27 8.81
N ALA A 1067 31.70 35.95 7.61
CA ALA A 1067 30.28 36.00 7.28
C ALA A 1067 29.41 35.29 8.36
N GLN A 1068 28.45 36.03 8.93
CA GLN A 1068 27.68 35.58 10.09
C GLN A 1068 26.31 35.03 9.69
N HIS A 1069 25.90 33.98 10.39
CA HIS A 1069 24.50 33.55 10.40
C HIS A 1069 23.60 34.62 11.04
N PRO A 1070 22.28 34.61 10.77
CA PRO A 1070 21.33 35.55 11.38
C PRO A 1070 21.25 35.48 12.91
N GLU A 1071 21.75 34.41 13.51
CA GLU A 1071 21.81 34.17 14.95
C GLU A 1071 23.06 33.35 15.32
N ASP A 1072 23.29 33.14 16.62
CA ASP A 1072 24.37 32.28 17.08
C ASP A 1072 24.01 30.81 16.86
N VAL A 1073 24.70 30.20 15.90
CA VAL A 1073 24.48 28.81 15.50
C VAL A 1073 25.59 27.89 15.96
N SER A 1074 26.50 28.36 16.83
CA SER A 1074 27.72 27.62 17.21
C SER A 1074 27.41 26.21 17.70
N ALA A 1075 26.33 26.04 18.47
CA ALA A 1075 25.89 24.75 19.00
C ALA A 1075 25.49 23.71 17.93
N PHE A 1076 25.18 24.16 16.71
CA PHE A 1076 24.77 23.32 15.58
C PHE A 1076 25.93 23.02 14.60
N LEU A 1077 27.09 23.63 14.82
CA LEU A 1077 28.31 23.47 14.00
C LEU A 1077 29.37 22.59 14.68
N GLU A 1078 29.05 22.02 15.84
CA GLU A 1078 29.94 21.16 16.62
C GLU A 1078 29.95 19.71 16.13
N SER A 1079 29.42 19.43 14.94
CA SER A 1079 29.29 18.07 14.39
C SER A 1079 29.86 17.99 12.99
N ASP A 1080 30.20 16.77 12.59
CA ASP A 1080 30.46 16.42 11.20
C ASP A 1080 29.41 15.40 10.73
N VAL A 1081 29.27 15.27 9.42
CA VAL A 1081 28.44 14.24 8.77
C VAL A 1081 29.39 13.31 8.03
N TYR A 1082 29.23 12.01 8.24
CA TYR A 1082 30.04 10.97 7.64
C TYR A 1082 29.18 10.15 6.67
N ARG A 1083 29.69 9.96 5.46
CA ARG A 1083 29.13 9.02 4.49
C ARG A 1083 29.74 7.64 4.68
N LEU A 1084 28.86 6.65 4.80
CA LEU A 1084 29.20 5.25 5.03
C LEU A 1084 29.10 4.47 3.72
N SER A 1085 30.08 3.62 3.48
CA SER A 1085 30.07 2.62 2.39
C SER A 1085 30.73 1.35 2.88
N ALA A 1086 30.24 0.19 2.46
CA ALA A 1086 30.80 -1.08 2.90
C ALA A 1086 31.06 -2.01 1.72
N GLU A 1087 32.11 -2.82 1.86
CA GLU A 1087 32.48 -3.89 0.94
C GLU A 1087 32.69 -5.19 1.72
N VAL A 1088 32.48 -6.33 1.06
CA VAL A 1088 32.67 -7.65 1.69
C VAL A 1088 33.62 -8.50 0.86
N ASP A 1089 34.68 -9.00 1.50
CA ASP A 1089 35.57 -10.02 0.95
C ASP A 1089 35.14 -11.39 1.47
N GLY A 1090 34.33 -12.09 0.67
CA GLY A 1090 33.80 -13.40 0.96
C GLY A 1090 32.71 -13.77 -0.05
N ALA A 1091 32.96 -14.81 -0.85
CA ALA A 1091 32.00 -15.26 -1.86
C ALA A 1091 30.66 -15.64 -1.20
N GLY A 1092 29.53 -15.22 -1.77
CA GLY A 1092 28.17 -15.53 -1.31
C GLY A 1092 27.67 -14.70 -0.12
N TRP A 1093 28.44 -13.72 0.36
CA TRP A 1093 28.00 -12.80 1.41
C TRP A 1093 27.30 -11.56 0.82
N ARG A 1094 26.20 -11.14 1.45
CA ARG A 1094 25.46 -9.90 1.18
C ARG A 1094 25.78 -8.91 2.29
N ILE A 1095 25.96 -7.65 1.92
CA ILE A 1095 26.04 -6.55 2.88
C ILE A 1095 25.13 -5.41 2.46
N GLU A 1096 24.62 -4.68 3.44
CA GLU A 1096 23.93 -3.41 3.25
C GLU A 1096 24.36 -2.41 4.31
N VAL A 1097 24.27 -1.13 4.00
CA VAL A 1097 24.54 -0.02 4.91
C VAL A 1097 23.19 0.67 5.16
N PRO A 1098 22.38 0.25 6.16
CA PRO A 1098 20.99 0.69 6.24
C PRO A 1098 20.83 2.19 6.50
N ASN A 1099 21.88 2.83 7.01
CA ASN A 1099 21.99 4.28 7.04
C ASN A 1099 23.29 4.72 6.37
N ALA A 1100 23.20 5.33 5.19
CA ALA A 1100 24.36 5.82 4.45
C ALA A 1100 25.00 7.06 5.09
N LEU A 1101 24.31 7.69 6.05
CA LEU A 1101 24.75 8.91 6.71
C LEU A 1101 24.83 8.68 8.23
N LEU A 1102 25.84 9.27 8.86
CA LEU A 1102 25.97 9.27 10.32
C LEU A 1102 26.54 10.60 10.76
N THR A 1103 25.97 11.22 11.80
CA THR A 1103 26.52 12.44 12.38
C THR A 1103 27.02 12.20 13.80
N ALA A 1104 28.15 12.83 14.14
CA ALA A 1104 28.75 12.80 15.47
C ALA A 1104 29.34 14.17 15.82
N LYS A 1105 29.10 14.62 17.04
CA LYS A 1105 29.76 15.82 17.58
C LYS A 1105 31.26 15.61 17.70
N PHE A 1106 32.06 16.68 17.68
CA PHE A 1106 33.50 16.59 17.93
C PHE A 1106 33.79 15.96 19.30
N GLY A 1107 34.56 14.88 19.30
CA GLY A 1107 34.83 14.05 20.48
C GLY A 1107 33.76 13.00 20.80
N GLU A 1108 32.63 12.96 20.07
CA GLU A 1108 31.58 11.96 20.25
C GLU A 1108 31.95 10.64 19.58
N VAL A 1109 31.50 9.55 20.21
CA VAL A 1109 31.54 8.20 19.65
C VAL A 1109 30.12 7.80 19.24
N LYS A 1110 29.96 7.37 17.99
CA LYS A 1110 28.72 6.83 17.43
C LYS A 1110 28.95 5.42 16.90
N THR A 1111 27.87 4.64 16.84
CA THR A 1111 27.91 3.30 16.25
C THR A 1111 27.45 3.34 14.81
N ALA A 1112 28.36 3.05 13.88
CA ALA A 1112 28.04 2.76 12.49
C ALA A 1112 27.67 1.28 12.33
N ARG A 1113 26.66 0.98 11.53
CA ARG A 1113 26.13 -0.37 11.35
C ARG A 1113 26.21 -0.81 9.89
N VAL A 1114 26.72 -2.00 9.68
CA VAL A 1114 26.65 -2.71 8.40
C VAL A 1114 25.91 -4.01 8.64
N SER A 1115 24.91 -4.25 7.84
CA SER A 1115 24.11 -5.46 7.87
C SER A 1115 24.73 -6.50 6.98
N VAL A 1116 24.83 -7.73 7.47
CA VAL A 1116 25.65 -8.77 6.86
C VAL A 1116 24.88 -10.07 6.84
N GLY A 1117 24.70 -10.66 5.66
CA GLY A 1117 23.97 -11.89 5.45
C GLY A 1117 24.83 -12.88 4.66
N ALA A 1118 24.66 -14.17 4.93
CA ALA A 1118 25.37 -15.23 4.22
C ALA A 1118 24.37 -16.06 3.40
N SER A 1119 24.66 -16.31 2.11
CA SER A 1119 23.92 -17.31 1.34
C SER A 1119 24.29 -18.74 1.78
N ALA A 1120 23.52 -19.74 1.33
CA ALA A 1120 23.80 -21.15 1.58
C ALA A 1120 25.18 -21.58 1.03
N GLU A 1121 25.64 -20.97 -0.06
CA GLU A 1121 26.93 -21.22 -0.70
C GLU A 1121 28.04 -20.28 -0.22
N ALA A 1122 27.74 -19.36 0.69
CA ALA A 1122 28.71 -18.41 1.20
C ALA A 1122 29.89 -19.09 1.89
N ALA A 1123 31.08 -18.53 1.71
CA ALA A 1123 32.29 -18.96 2.41
C ALA A 1123 32.10 -18.97 3.94
N ASP A 1124 32.80 -19.85 4.66
CA ASP A 1124 32.67 -20.02 6.11
C ASP A 1124 32.94 -18.73 6.90
N SER A 1125 33.69 -17.80 6.31
CA SER A 1125 33.94 -16.48 6.87
C SER A 1125 34.00 -15.43 5.78
N ALA A 1126 33.71 -14.19 6.14
CA ALA A 1126 33.98 -13.02 5.31
C ALA A 1126 34.55 -11.87 6.14
N VAL A 1127 35.22 -10.96 5.45
CA VAL A 1127 35.71 -9.71 6.02
C VAL A 1127 34.87 -8.58 5.47
N VAL A 1128 34.09 -7.93 6.33
CA VAL A 1128 33.33 -6.73 6.00
C VAL A 1128 34.21 -5.52 6.29
N THR A 1129 34.50 -4.72 5.26
CA THR A 1129 35.24 -3.46 5.40
C THR A 1129 34.24 -2.32 5.34
N LEU A 1130 34.09 -1.59 6.44
CA LEU A 1130 33.36 -0.32 6.46
C LEU A 1130 34.34 0.81 6.17
N LYS A 1131 33.98 1.68 5.22
CA LYS A 1131 34.66 2.94 4.92
C LYS A 1131 33.75 4.10 5.29
N VAL A 1132 34.30 5.05 6.04
CA VAL A 1132 33.64 6.30 6.45
C VAL A 1132 34.40 7.48 5.88
N THR A 1133 33.70 8.43 5.28
CA THR A 1133 34.28 9.65 4.68
C THR A 1133 33.56 10.87 5.24
N SER A 1134 34.31 11.89 5.69
CA SER A 1134 33.72 13.16 6.11
C SER A 1134 33.09 13.89 4.91
N GLU A 1135 31.87 14.38 5.08
CA GLU A 1135 31.22 15.28 4.12
C GLU A 1135 31.79 16.70 4.15
N SER A 1136 32.43 17.09 5.25
CA SER A 1136 33.07 18.39 5.40
C SER A 1136 34.49 18.42 4.81
N ASP A 1137 35.23 17.29 4.89
CA ASP A 1137 36.53 17.11 4.22
C ASP A 1137 36.63 15.70 3.60
N PRO A 1138 36.40 15.55 2.28
CA PRO A 1138 36.46 14.25 1.60
C PRO A 1138 37.83 13.55 1.64
N SER A 1139 38.89 14.23 2.05
CA SER A 1139 40.21 13.62 2.27
C SER A 1139 40.32 12.90 3.61
N VAL A 1140 39.43 13.22 4.57
CA VAL A 1140 39.32 12.58 5.88
C VAL A 1140 38.49 11.31 5.74
N VAL A 1141 39.20 10.18 5.76
CA VAL A 1141 38.64 8.84 5.56
C VAL A 1141 39.18 7.91 6.64
N ALA A 1142 38.33 7.06 7.20
CA ALA A 1142 38.75 5.89 7.97
C ALA A 1142 38.14 4.61 7.40
N SER A 1143 38.78 3.49 7.67
CA SER A 1143 38.25 2.18 7.35
C SER A 1143 38.64 1.20 8.44
N ALA A 1144 37.73 0.27 8.73
CA ALA A 1144 37.92 -0.77 9.72
C ALA A 1144 37.24 -2.05 9.26
N GLN A 1145 37.64 -3.17 9.85
CA GLN A 1145 37.17 -4.48 9.41
C GLN A 1145 36.36 -5.16 10.50
N CYS A 1146 35.36 -5.91 10.07
CA CYS A 1146 34.57 -6.80 10.90
C CYS A 1146 34.65 -8.20 10.30
N ASN A 1147 35.16 -9.14 11.09
CA ASN A 1147 35.21 -10.53 10.68
C ASN A 1147 33.89 -11.20 11.04
N VAL A 1148 33.19 -11.70 10.04
CA VAL A 1148 31.95 -12.48 10.22
C VAL A 1148 32.23 -13.93 9.90
N VAL A 1149 31.62 -14.82 10.68
CA VAL A 1149 31.69 -16.27 10.49
C VAL A 1149 30.28 -16.75 10.26
N LYS A 1150 30.11 -17.60 9.25
CA LYS A 1150 28.85 -18.25 8.95
C LYS A 1150 28.51 -19.17 10.12
N SER A 1151 27.42 -18.87 10.81
CA SER A 1151 26.94 -19.64 11.96
C SER A 1151 26.23 -20.93 11.57
#